data_AF-A0A417P8B9-F1
#
_entry.id   AF-A0A417P8B9-F1
#
_cell.length_a   1.000
_cell.length_b   1.000
_cell.length_c   1.000
_cell.angle_alpha   90.00
_cell.angle_beta   90.00
_cell.angle_gamma   90.00
#
_symmetry.space_group_name_H-M   'P 1'
#
loop_
_entity.id
_entity.type
_entity.pdbx_description
1 polymer ?
#
loop_
_entity_poly.entity_id
_entity_poly.type
_entity_poly.pdbx_seq_one_letter_code
_entity_poly.pdbx_strand_id
1 'polypeptide(L)'
;MGLQATNAGIDFQQRVSAYMMILMEFDMDISLALQLNRNDKIEALNFEACESIDDLVITLSSGKKVYFQMKRTISLSDSDDSEFYGVCEQFVKQYLKQDENDVAYILATRTESSKLITVKLKRILEGIRLANNLQVVAELNCEEKKVFDKLCNNIKTIYKNIKKSDILDTDLLNIILRIYIEIFDIESGEEYEKTVKLILFNLIDVDIELFWRTLISKAVEYGANRRCLSREKLKEQCKTYVEENKRIKSELVEPFFNMAWKPGAREIEVQIDYVIAVPTQDTKEAMGIDNKTVFVFELYRFDDSKKKESLKYISPDRMKWKNGYEFEVWFRCATQERCHNYIEHELPNKIDDSYKVVVWPIKKHFDCTDVELLHKDILLKSLEKQKACICANCGKSVFDNKAYLIEIDNEEYSDSVGMVHDNCIRPVDRIIGEIIMPKIEDYSYLKHFDIASWVKLVKKGKQAWNNLKEMAVQCPHMTIDTDEVFHDGNYCLYHILENGDRKYTTNRGVIDRISKREAEQLQQMFITKMKEAKKEGNPFGYSSKSYIYGRYSQIIEQVGDKEEFIECVDTKVSLYNEFVARIYNDCETYYAPIIYLSVDGEPFVLPNGIFPMLTNPFELPKYIKNWEKMVFSMPDYEVCIIKDDNEFILKMISLITNQILPVVDGMFGADGRMLRGIHMHLMWEIQEEYSRRSENVTTSEEITTSDL
;
A
#
# COMPACT_ATOMS: atom_id res chain seq x y z
N MET A 1 27.26 18.18 21.75
CA MET A 1 26.25 17.13 21.48
C MET A 1 24.83 17.65 21.26
N GLY A 2 24.51 18.95 21.42
CA GLY A 2 23.14 19.47 21.22
C GLY A 2 22.71 19.81 19.78
N LEU A 3 23.66 20.14 18.87
CA LEU A 3 23.33 20.61 17.51
C LEU A 3 22.77 19.54 16.57
N GLN A 4 23.12 18.26 16.75
CA GLN A 4 22.63 17.17 15.89
C GLN A 4 21.16 16.83 16.19
N ALA A 5 20.74 16.86 17.45
CA ALA A 5 19.37 16.55 17.85
C ALA A 5 18.37 17.63 17.38
N THR A 6 18.75 18.91 17.48
CA THR A 6 17.93 20.04 16.98
C THR A 6 17.80 20.00 15.46
N ASN A 7 18.87 19.69 14.73
CA ASN A 7 18.83 19.58 13.27
C ASN A 7 17.96 18.40 12.79
N ALA A 8 18.03 17.26 13.47
CA ALA A 8 17.19 16.10 13.15
C ALA A 8 15.71 16.35 13.49
N GLY A 9 15.43 17.03 14.60
CA GLY A 9 14.08 17.45 14.98
C GLY A 9 13.44 18.38 13.95
N ILE A 10 14.18 19.41 13.53
CA ILE A 10 13.73 20.35 12.50
C ILE A 10 13.50 19.61 11.17
N ASP A 11 14.44 18.77 10.73
CA ASP A 11 14.29 18.01 9.48
C ASP A 11 12.98 17.18 9.43
N PHE A 12 12.62 16.53 10.53
CA PHE A 12 11.34 15.82 10.65
C PHE A 12 10.12 16.74 10.43
N GLN A 13 10.08 17.88 11.12
CA GLN A 13 8.97 18.84 10.99
C GLN A 13 8.83 19.32 9.55
N GLN A 14 9.95 19.58 8.88
CA GLN A 14 9.97 20.07 7.50
C GLN A 14 9.54 19.01 6.50
N ARG A 15 9.84 17.74 6.75
CA ARG A 15 9.36 16.62 5.92
C ARG A 15 7.86 16.38 6.06
N VAL A 16 7.32 16.40 7.28
CA VAL A 16 5.86 16.33 7.50
C VAL A 16 5.16 17.51 6.82
N SER A 17 5.71 18.71 6.99
CA SER A 17 5.26 19.93 6.32
C SER A 17 5.28 19.84 4.80
N ALA A 18 6.37 19.35 4.21
CA ALA A 18 6.48 19.13 2.78
C ALA A 18 5.47 18.09 2.28
N TYR A 19 5.18 17.04 3.06
CA TYR A 19 4.12 16.09 2.72
C TYR A 19 2.74 16.76 2.70
N MET A 20 2.43 17.66 3.64
CA MET A 20 1.18 18.44 3.60
C MET A 20 1.12 19.38 2.40
N MET A 21 2.25 19.95 1.98
CA MET A 21 2.32 20.75 0.74
C MET A 21 1.95 19.91 -0.50
N ILE A 22 2.34 18.64 -0.56
CA ILE A 22 1.96 17.73 -1.66
C ILE A 22 0.46 17.52 -1.67
N LEU A 23 -0.15 17.21 -0.51
CA LEU A 23 -1.60 17.04 -0.44
C LEU A 23 -2.35 18.31 -0.87
N MET A 24 -1.84 19.48 -0.50
CA MET A 24 -2.40 20.78 -0.89
C MET A 24 -2.25 21.07 -2.40
N GLU A 25 -1.06 20.83 -2.96
CA GLU A 25 -0.77 21.10 -4.37
C GLU A 25 -1.66 20.27 -5.30
N PHE A 26 -1.81 18.99 -4.97
CA PHE A 26 -2.52 18.01 -5.80
C PHE A 26 -3.98 17.78 -5.38
N ASP A 27 -4.53 18.66 -4.54
CA ASP A 27 -5.95 18.65 -4.13
C ASP A 27 -6.40 17.30 -3.54
N MET A 28 -5.47 16.64 -2.84
CA MET A 28 -5.67 15.32 -2.23
C MET A 28 -6.44 15.44 -0.91
N ASP A 29 -7.20 14.40 -0.59
CA ASP A 29 -7.97 14.36 0.65
C ASP A 29 -7.06 14.24 1.88
N ILE A 30 -7.33 15.02 2.93
CA ILE A 30 -6.58 15.03 4.17
C ILE A 30 -6.61 13.69 4.91
N SER A 31 -7.63 12.85 4.66
CA SER A 31 -7.74 11.48 5.19
C SER A 31 -6.59 10.57 4.74
N LEU A 32 -5.86 10.94 3.68
CA LEU A 32 -4.62 10.26 3.34
C LEU A 32 -3.56 10.47 4.42
N ALA A 33 -3.50 11.63 5.08
CA ALA A 33 -2.52 11.89 6.13
C ALA A 33 -3.05 11.72 7.55
N LEU A 34 -4.33 12.03 7.79
CA LEU A 34 -4.87 12.17 9.14
C LEU A 34 -6.13 11.34 9.34
N GLN A 35 -6.30 10.78 10.53
CA GLN A 35 -7.49 10.02 10.91
C GLN A 35 -8.61 10.96 11.43
N LEU A 36 -8.87 12.01 10.66
CA LEU A 36 -10.04 12.84 10.88
C LEU A 36 -11.23 12.11 10.25
N ASN A 37 -12.34 11.96 10.98
CA ASN A 37 -13.58 11.33 10.48
C ASN A 37 -14.29 12.24 9.44
N ARG A 38 -13.54 12.83 8.51
CA ARG A 38 -13.96 13.87 7.57
C ARG A 38 -13.10 13.80 6.31
N ASN A 39 -13.76 13.94 5.16
CA ASN A 39 -13.13 14.12 3.87
C ASN A 39 -13.06 15.63 3.61
N ASP A 40 -11.85 16.19 3.56
CA ASP A 40 -11.62 17.61 3.33
C ASP A 40 -10.24 17.81 2.67
N LYS A 41 -10.00 19.00 2.12
CA LYS A 41 -8.79 19.33 1.37
C LYS A 41 -8.08 20.52 2.00
N ILE A 42 -6.78 20.63 1.79
CA ILE A 42 -5.97 21.71 2.35
C ILE A 42 -6.09 22.96 1.47
N GLU A 43 -6.43 24.10 2.08
CA GLU A 43 -6.47 25.41 1.42
C GLU A 43 -5.27 26.28 1.76
N ALA A 44 -4.73 26.18 2.98
CA ALA A 44 -3.55 26.95 3.38
C ALA A 44 -2.76 26.26 4.48
N LEU A 45 -1.45 26.52 4.52
CA LEU A 45 -0.50 26.07 5.52
C LEU A 45 0.18 27.29 6.17
N ASN A 46 0.09 27.42 7.49
CA ASN A 46 0.79 28.44 8.26
C ASN A 46 1.93 27.77 9.04
N PHE A 47 3.16 28.14 8.71
CA PHE A 47 4.36 27.59 9.36
C PHE A 47 4.79 28.50 10.49
N GLU A 48 5.20 27.93 11.62
CA GLU A 48 5.67 28.69 12.80
C GLU A 48 4.67 29.82 13.13
N ALA A 49 3.39 29.46 13.17
CA ALA A 49 2.28 30.40 13.27
C ALA A 49 2.37 31.21 14.57
N CYS A 50 1.85 32.45 14.57
CA CYS A 50 1.65 33.22 15.82
C CYS A 50 0.49 32.66 16.69
N GLU A 51 0.24 31.36 16.55
CA GLU A 51 -0.75 30.60 17.30
C GLU A 51 -0.08 29.95 18.51
N SER A 52 -0.89 29.37 19.41
CA SER A 52 -0.33 28.71 20.59
C SER A 52 0.34 27.39 20.23
N ILE A 53 -0.20 26.72 19.20
CA ILE A 53 0.44 25.59 18.50
C ILE A 53 0.98 26.17 17.19
N ASP A 54 2.28 26.18 17.04
CA ASP A 54 2.98 27.00 16.06
C ASP A 54 3.63 26.20 14.93
N ASP A 55 4.10 24.97 15.17
CA ASP A 55 4.87 24.22 14.16
C ASP A 55 4.20 24.22 12.77
N LEU A 56 2.91 23.84 12.69
CA LEU A 56 2.11 23.95 11.46
C LEU A 56 0.60 24.11 11.77
N VAL A 57 -0.07 25.02 11.08
CA VAL A 57 -1.55 25.13 11.09
C VAL A 57 -2.08 24.96 9.68
N ILE A 58 -2.97 23.99 9.50
CA ILE A 58 -3.65 23.68 8.25
C ILE A 58 -5.03 24.32 8.27
N THR A 59 -5.34 25.12 7.26
CA THR A 59 -6.70 25.58 6.98
C THR A 59 -7.29 24.71 5.88
N LEU A 60 -8.45 24.12 6.15
CA LEU A 60 -9.16 23.25 5.25
C LEU A 60 -10.12 24.04 4.35
N SER A 61 -10.58 23.42 3.26
CA SER A 61 -11.53 24.03 2.33
C SER A 61 -12.87 24.39 2.97
N SER A 62 -13.26 23.70 4.05
CA SER A 62 -14.41 24.04 4.89
C SER A 62 -14.21 25.27 5.79
N GLY A 63 -13.03 25.90 5.76
CA GLY A 63 -12.63 26.97 6.67
C GLY A 63 -12.21 26.51 8.06
N LYS A 64 -12.27 25.19 8.32
CA LYS A 64 -11.84 24.59 9.57
C LYS A 64 -10.31 24.50 9.68
N LYS A 65 -9.79 24.48 10.90
CA LYS A 65 -8.36 24.50 11.21
C LYS A 65 -7.92 23.24 11.95
N VAL A 66 -6.73 22.76 11.57
CA VAL A 66 -6.03 21.65 12.22
C VAL A 66 -4.64 22.13 12.61
N TYR A 67 -4.26 21.95 13.86
CA TYR A 67 -3.00 22.42 14.41
C TYR A 67 -2.08 21.26 14.67
N PHE A 68 -0.81 21.39 14.32
CA PHE A 68 0.19 20.35 14.53
C PHE A 68 1.25 20.85 15.48
N GLN A 69 1.51 20.05 16.51
CA GLN A 69 2.72 20.08 17.28
C GLN A 69 3.55 18.85 16.91
N MET A 70 4.71 19.07 16.32
CA MET A 70 5.55 18.05 15.72
C MET A 70 6.79 17.80 16.60
N LYS A 71 6.91 16.57 17.11
CA LYS A 71 8.05 16.12 17.91
C LYS A 71 8.60 14.84 17.30
N ARG A 72 9.85 14.86 16.83
CA ARG A 72 10.52 13.69 16.24
C ARG A 72 10.45 12.48 17.18
N THR A 73 10.74 12.70 18.45
CA THR A 73 10.58 11.72 19.54
C THR A 73 9.97 12.42 20.75
N ILE A 74 9.09 11.75 21.49
CA ILE A 74 8.47 12.29 22.70
C ILE A 74 8.15 11.19 23.72
N SER A 75 8.28 11.54 25.00
CA SER A 75 7.98 10.67 26.14
C SER A 75 6.94 11.28 27.06
N LEU A 76 6.06 10.44 27.63
CA LEU A 76 5.02 10.89 28.56
C LEU A 76 5.65 11.32 29.89
N SER A 77 5.33 12.52 30.36
CA SER A 77 5.85 13.07 31.63
C SER A 77 4.83 14.00 32.31
N ASP A 78 4.88 14.06 33.62
CA ASP A 78 4.14 14.98 34.50
C ASP A 78 5.01 16.14 35.01
N SER A 79 6.29 16.17 34.62
CA SER A 79 7.20 17.25 34.97
C SER A 79 6.90 18.51 34.15
N ASP A 80 6.88 19.67 34.80
CA ASP A 80 6.57 20.97 34.18
C ASP A 80 7.66 21.49 33.23
N ASP A 81 8.87 20.93 33.33
CA ASP A 81 10.00 21.16 32.42
C ASP A 81 10.03 20.20 31.22
N SER A 82 9.09 19.25 31.14
CA SER A 82 9.09 18.23 30.09
C SER A 82 8.54 18.75 28.76
N GLU A 83 9.04 18.18 27.65
CA GLU A 83 8.52 18.48 26.31
C GLU A 83 7.01 18.18 26.20
N PHE A 84 6.56 17.09 26.82
CA PHE A 84 5.14 16.71 26.83
C PHE A 84 4.27 17.72 27.58
N TYR A 85 4.76 18.28 28.70
CA TYR A 85 4.08 19.38 29.37
C TYR A 85 3.98 20.61 28.46
N GLY A 86 5.06 20.94 27.74
CA GLY A 86 5.05 22.01 26.72
C GLY A 86 3.98 21.82 25.64
N VAL A 87 3.85 20.60 25.09
CA VAL A 87 2.79 20.26 24.13
C VAL A 87 1.39 20.47 24.75
N CYS A 88 1.18 19.98 25.97
CA CYS A 88 -0.08 20.19 26.69
C CYS A 88 -0.37 21.69 26.89
N GLU A 89 0.67 22.47 27.17
CA GLU A 89 0.56 23.90 27.38
C GLU A 89 0.05 24.63 26.13
N GLN A 90 0.62 24.29 24.98
CA GLN A 90 0.21 24.82 23.69
C GLN A 90 -1.25 24.44 23.36
N PHE A 91 -1.66 23.20 23.62
CA PHE A 91 -3.03 22.74 23.38
C PHE A 91 -4.06 23.49 24.24
N VAL A 92 -3.77 23.67 25.53
CA VAL A 92 -4.65 24.43 26.44
C VAL A 92 -4.71 25.89 26.02
N LYS A 93 -3.57 26.52 25.74
CA LYS A 93 -3.52 27.91 25.27
C LYS A 93 -4.30 28.10 23.97
N GLN A 94 -4.27 27.12 23.05
CA GLN A 94 -5.05 27.19 21.81
C GLN A 94 -6.56 27.06 22.09
N TYR A 95 -6.97 26.08 22.88
CA TYR A 95 -8.38 25.91 23.26
C TYR A 95 -8.97 27.17 23.91
N LEU A 96 -8.20 27.84 24.75
CA LEU A 96 -8.64 29.04 25.46
C LEU A 96 -8.92 30.24 24.54
N LYS A 97 -8.48 30.22 23.27
CA LYS A 97 -8.85 31.23 22.27
C LYS A 97 -10.31 31.08 21.80
N GLN A 98 -10.93 29.91 22.02
CA GLN A 98 -12.33 29.60 21.68
C GLN A 98 -12.67 29.84 20.19
N ASP A 99 -11.77 29.50 19.27
CA ASP A 99 -12.08 29.53 17.83
C ASP A 99 -12.97 28.30 17.48
N GLU A 100 -14.18 28.58 16.97
CA GLU A 100 -15.15 27.56 16.53
C GLU A 100 -14.68 26.79 15.28
N ASN A 101 -13.65 27.28 14.61
CA ASN A 101 -13.06 26.63 13.46
C ASN A 101 -11.98 25.60 13.83
N ASP A 102 -11.53 25.59 15.09
CA ASP A 102 -10.54 24.63 15.55
C ASP A 102 -11.18 23.24 15.67
N VAL A 103 -10.72 22.31 14.82
CA VAL A 103 -11.24 20.94 14.76
C VAL A 103 -10.33 19.97 15.50
N ALA A 104 -9.02 20.10 15.35
CA ALA A 104 -8.07 19.15 15.92
C ALA A 104 -6.71 19.77 16.27
N TYR A 105 -6.10 19.26 17.34
CA TYR A 105 -4.76 19.50 17.83
C TYR A 105 -3.99 18.18 17.73
N ILE A 106 -3.09 18.09 16.74
CA ILE A 106 -2.33 16.89 16.40
C ILE A 106 -0.99 16.94 17.10
N LEU A 107 -0.66 15.93 17.90
CA LEU A 107 0.72 15.61 18.23
C LEU A 107 1.25 14.66 17.15
N ALA A 108 2.08 15.20 16.25
CA ALA A 108 2.72 14.43 15.19
C ALA A 108 4.09 13.93 15.66
N THR A 109 4.31 12.62 15.55
CA THR A 109 5.49 11.94 16.07
C THR A 109 5.88 10.75 15.20
N ARG A 110 6.95 10.03 15.55
CA ARG A 110 7.38 8.80 14.90
C ARG A 110 7.13 7.54 15.74
N THR A 111 7.27 6.37 15.13
CA THR A 111 7.10 5.07 15.79
C THR A 111 8.11 4.85 16.92
N GLU A 112 9.27 5.50 16.90
CA GLU A 112 10.30 5.44 17.95
C GLU A 112 9.93 6.18 19.25
N SER A 113 8.84 6.97 19.26
CA SER A 113 8.34 7.62 20.48
C SER A 113 7.79 6.62 21.49
N SER A 114 7.62 7.10 22.73
CA SER A 114 7.09 6.28 23.82
C SER A 114 5.77 5.61 23.44
N LYS A 115 5.68 4.28 23.61
CA LYS A 115 4.44 3.50 23.43
C LYS A 115 3.33 3.95 24.39
N LEU A 116 3.66 4.60 25.51
CA LEU A 116 2.66 5.25 26.36
C LEU A 116 1.92 6.37 25.60
N ILE A 117 2.58 7.03 24.66
CA ILE A 117 1.98 8.06 23.79
C ILE A 117 1.41 7.40 22.53
N THR A 118 2.25 6.73 21.74
CA THR A 118 1.90 6.25 20.38
C THR A 118 0.86 5.13 20.38
N VAL A 119 0.74 4.38 21.48
CA VAL A 119 -0.26 3.31 21.64
C VAL A 119 -1.26 3.66 22.72
N LYS A 120 -0.84 3.76 24.00
CA LYS A 120 -1.79 3.86 25.12
C LYS A 120 -2.58 5.16 25.11
N LEU A 121 -1.91 6.32 25.01
CA LEU A 121 -2.58 7.62 25.02
C LEU A 121 -3.45 7.80 23.78
N LYS A 122 -2.94 7.47 22.59
CA LYS A 122 -3.70 7.52 21.33
C LYS A 122 -5.03 6.77 21.47
N ARG A 123 -4.94 5.53 21.96
CA ARG A 123 -6.07 4.65 22.23
C ARG A 123 -7.08 5.23 23.24
N ILE A 124 -6.59 5.81 24.34
CA ILE A 124 -7.47 6.45 25.35
C ILE A 124 -8.22 7.64 24.73
N LEU A 125 -7.54 8.49 23.95
CA LEU A 125 -8.14 9.64 23.27
C LEU A 125 -9.21 9.21 22.26
N GLU A 126 -8.96 8.14 21.51
CA GLU A 126 -9.94 7.54 20.59
C GLU A 126 -11.16 7.00 21.33
N GLY A 127 -10.97 6.30 22.44
CA GLY A 127 -12.06 5.79 23.26
C GLY A 127 -12.95 6.90 23.82
N ILE A 128 -12.35 7.98 24.31
CA ILE A 128 -13.10 9.16 24.78
C ILE A 128 -13.86 9.83 23.63
N ARG A 129 -13.25 9.95 22.44
CA ARG A 129 -13.92 10.48 21.25
C ARG A 129 -15.11 9.64 20.81
N LEU A 130 -14.99 8.32 20.84
CA LEU A 130 -16.06 7.40 20.46
C LEU A 130 -17.23 7.43 21.44
N ALA A 131 -16.96 7.45 22.74
CA ALA A 131 -18.00 7.51 23.77
C ALA A 131 -18.55 8.92 24.00
N ASN A 132 -17.82 9.95 23.55
CA ASN A 132 -18.09 11.36 23.82
C ASN A 132 -18.29 11.64 25.33
N ASN A 133 -17.52 10.96 26.19
CA ASN A 133 -17.69 11.00 27.64
C ASN A 133 -16.38 10.60 28.36
N LEU A 134 -16.01 11.33 29.42
CA LEU A 134 -14.86 11.00 30.27
C LEU A 134 -15.10 9.79 31.18
N GLN A 135 -16.34 9.33 31.34
CA GLN A 135 -16.65 8.17 32.18
C GLN A 135 -16.02 6.86 31.71
N VAL A 136 -15.59 6.77 30.44
CA VAL A 136 -14.79 5.64 29.92
C VAL A 136 -13.51 5.42 30.74
N VAL A 137 -13.01 6.46 31.41
CA VAL A 137 -11.84 6.40 32.30
C VAL A 137 -12.05 5.42 33.46
N ALA A 138 -13.29 5.17 33.88
CA ALA A 138 -13.60 4.18 34.93
C ALA A 138 -13.33 2.74 34.49
N GLU A 139 -13.35 2.49 33.18
CA GLU A 139 -13.08 1.18 32.59
C GLU A 139 -11.60 0.98 32.26
N LEU A 140 -10.80 2.06 32.28
CA LEU A 140 -9.36 2.01 32.06
C LEU A 140 -8.66 1.22 33.16
N ASN A 141 -7.56 0.61 32.73
CA ASN A 141 -6.70 -0.19 33.56
C ASN A 141 -5.76 0.71 34.41
N CYS A 142 -4.99 0.15 35.36
CA CYS A 142 -4.19 0.98 36.29
C CYS A 142 -3.15 1.86 35.56
N GLU A 143 -2.42 1.29 34.60
CA GLU A 143 -1.41 2.01 33.83
C GLU A 143 -2.03 3.01 32.83
N GLU A 144 -3.11 2.64 32.14
CA GLU A 144 -3.86 3.57 31.29
C GLU A 144 -4.40 4.74 32.08
N LYS A 145 -4.89 4.49 33.29
CA LYS A 145 -5.36 5.52 34.19
C LYS A 145 -4.22 6.44 34.61
N LYS A 146 -3.04 5.92 34.94
CA LYS A 146 -1.84 6.74 35.17
C LYS A 146 -1.48 7.58 33.95
N VAL A 147 -1.53 7.02 32.75
CA VAL A 147 -1.25 7.74 31.49
C VAL A 147 -2.24 8.89 31.30
N PHE A 148 -3.52 8.61 31.48
CA PHE A 148 -4.60 9.59 31.37
C PHE A 148 -4.53 10.66 32.46
N ASP A 149 -4.25 10.27 33.70
CA ASP A 149 -4.11 11.15 34.84
C ASP A 149 -2.93 12.11 34.63
N LYS A 150 -1.82 11.67 34.05
CA LYS A 150 -0.71 12.55 33.66
C LYS A 150 -1.13 13.62 32.66
N LEU A 151 -1.83 13.24 31.58
CA LEU A 151 -2.38 14.22 30.62
C LEU A 151 -3.32 15.20 31.34
N CYS A 152 -4.27 14.69 32.12
CA CYS A 152 -5.25 15.51 32.82
C CYS A 152 -4.61 16.45 33.84
N ASN A 153 -3.64 15.99 34.61
CA ASN A 153 -2.93 16.79 35.61
C ASN A 153 -2.15 17.92 34.95
N ASN A 154 -1.50 17.66 33.81
CA ASN A 154 -0.84 18.70 33.03
C ASN A 154 -1.87 19.72 32.55
N ILE A 155 -2.94 19.29 31.86
CA ILE A 155 -4.00 20.18 31.36
C ILE A 155 -4.63 21.01 32.50
N LYS A 156 -4.99 20.39 33.62
CA LYS A 156 -5.58 21.05 34.80
C LYS A 156 -4.64 22.08 35.40
N THR A 157 -3.37 21.71 35.60
CA THR A 157 -2.35 22.60 36.15
C THR A 157 -2.13 23.80 35.23
N ILE A 158 -1.98 23.57 33.92
CA ILE A 158 -1.80 24.62 32.93
C ILE A 158 -3.03 25.55 32.89
N TYR A 159 -4.24 24.98 32.82
CA TYR A 159 -5.47 25.75 32.76
C TYR A 159 -5.61 26.64 34.00
N LYS A 160 -5.37 26.09 35.19
CA LYS A 160 -5.38 26.82 36.45
C LYS A 160 -4.33 27.91 36.49
N ASN A 161 -3.13 27.66 35.98
CA ASN A 161 -2.08 28.66 35.90
C ASN A 161 -2.47 29.85 35.00
N ILE A 162 -3.20 29.60 33.91
CA ILE A 162 -3.63 30.63 32.94
C ILE A 162 -4.89 31.36 33.39
N LYS A 163 -5.98 30.64 33.68
CA LYS A 163 -7.31 31.22 34.01
C LYS A 163 -7.49 31.56 35.49
N LYS A 164 -6.59 31.10 36.37
CA LYS A 164 -6.68 31.22 37.84
C LYS A 164 -7.91 30.55 38.45
N SER A 165 -8.54 29.61 37.72
CA SER A 165 -9.67 28.80 38.17
C SER A 165 -9.45 27.35 37.78
N ASP A 166 -10.09 26.42 38.48
CA ASP A 166 -10.10 25.01 38.07
C ASP A 166 -10.91 24.84 36.76
N ILE A 167 -10.52 23.86 35.94
CA ILE A 167 -11.21 23.53 34.69
C ILE A 167 -12.48 22.73 34.99
N LEU A 168 -13.57 23.02 34.29
CA LEU A 168 -14.79 22.20 34.35
C LEU A 168 -14.60 20.90 33.57
N ASP A 169 -15.24 19.81 34.00
CA ASP A 169 -15.15 18.52 33.31
C ASP A 169 -15.63 18.61 31.84
N THR A 170 -16.61 19.48 31.56
CA THR A 170 -17.08 19.75 30.19
C THR A 170 -15.99 20.38 29.32
N ASP A 171 -15.23 21.33 29.87
CA ASP A 171 -14.12 21.98 29.16
C ASP A 171 -12.95 21.02 28.96
N LEU A 172 -12.65 20.21 29.98
CA LEU A 172 -11.62 19.18 29.90
C LEU A 172 -11.96 18.15 28.80
N LEU A 173 -13.21 17.69 28.75
CA LEU A 173 -13.69 16.81 27.69
C LEU A 173 -13.53 17.47 26.32
N ASN A 174 -13.97 18.72 26.16
CA ASN A 174 -13.87 19.44 24.87
C ASN A 174 -12.43 19.61 24.39
N ILE A 175 -11.46 19.84 25.30
CA ILE A 175 -10.04 19.86 24.96
C ILE A 175 -9.60 18.49 24.47
N ILE A 176 -9.88 17.44 25.25
CA ILE A 176 -9.46 16.06 24.96
C ILE A 176 -10.02 15.56 23.62
N LEU A 177 -11.29 15.88 23.32
CA LEU A 177 -11.93 15.52 22.05
C LEU A 177 -11.23 16.12 20.83
N ARG A 178 -10.48 17.21 21.01
CA ARG A 178 -9.69 17.85 19.95
C ARG A 178 -8.28 17.31 19.86
N ILE A 179 -7.78 16.52 20.82
CA ILE A 179 -6.40 16.02 20.79
C ILE A 179 -6.30 14.71 20.01
N TYR A 180 -5.35 14.66 19.08
CA TYR A 180 -5.03 13.48 18.26
C TYR A 180 -3.52 13.20 18.30
N ILE A 181 -3.17 11.94 18.07
CA ILE A 181 -1.77 11.50 17.95
C ILE A 181 -1.61 10.81 16.60
N GLU A 182 -0.74 11.36 15.77
CA GLU A 182 -0.48 10.86 14.41
C GLU A 182 1.00 10.48 14.24
N ILE A 183 1.23 9.36 13.56
CA ILE A 183 2.55 8.76 13.40
C ILE A 183 3.00 8.93 11.95
N PHE A 184 4.16 9.57 11.74
CA PHE A 184 4.74 9.83 10.43
C PHE A 184 6.18 9.31 10.38
N ASP A 185 6.42 8.12 9.84
CA ASP A 185 7.78 7.58 9.67
C ASP A 185 8.41 8.08 8.36
N ILE A 186 8.60 9.42 8.29
CA ILE A 186 9.10 10.14 7.11
C ILE A 186 10.51 10.70 7.36
N GLU A 187 11.53 9.84 7.41
CA GLU A 187 12.93 10.25 7.32
C GLU A 187 13.59 9.83 5.99
N SER A 188 14.80 10.36 5.76
CA SER A 188 15.58 10.07 4.56
C SER A 188 15.80 8.57 4.37
N GLY A 189 15.26 8.01 3.29
CA GLY A 189 15.40 6.60 2.91
C GLY A 189 14.36 5.65 3.51
N GLU A 190 13.44 6.13 4.34
CA GLU A 190 12.37 5.32 4.92
C GLU A 190 11.26 4.99 3.92
N GLU A 191 10.51 3.92 4.18
CA GLU A 191 9.44 3.42 3.29
C GLU A 191 8.38 4.48 3.01
N TYR A 192 8.05 5.32 4.01
CA TYR A 192 7.06 6.36 3.81
C TYR A 192 7.59 7.51 2.94
N GLU A 193 8.85 7.90 3.06
CA GLU A 193 9.46 8.88 2.15
C GLU A 193 9.49 8.36 0.70
N LYS A 194 9.87 7.09 0.51
CA LYS A 194 9.85 6.45 -0.82
C LYS A 194 8.44 6.42 -1.40
N THR A 195 7.44 6.16 -0.55
CA THR A 195 6.03 6.22 -0.93
C THR A 195 5.63 7.63 -1.37
N VAL A 196 6.01 8.67 -0.62
CA VAL A 196 5.77 10.07 -0.98
C VAL A 196 6.44 10.44 -2.32
N LYS A 197 7.68 10.00 -2.53
CA LYS A 197 8.40 10.23 -3.80
C LYS A 197 7.72 9.54 -4.99
N LEU A 198 7.13 8.36 -4.80
CA LEU A 198 6.34 7.71 -5.84
C LEU A 198 5.01 8.40 -6.11
N ILE A 199 4.37 8.98 -5.09
CA ILE A 199 3.20 9.84 -5.30
C ILE A 199 3.61 11.03 -6.18
N LEU A 200 4.75 11.67 -5.87
CA LEU A 200 5.27 12.78 -6.67
C LEU A 200 5.64 12.40 -8.09
N PHE A 201 6.13 11.17 -8.32
CA PHE A 201 6.64 10.70 -9.60
C PHE A 201 5.70 10.97 -10.79
N ASN A 202 4.38 10.86 -10.58
CA ASN A 202 3.37 11.06 -11.63
C ASN A 202 2.73 12.45 -11.66
N LEU A 203 3.15 13.35 -10.78
CA LEU A 203 2.47 14.62 -10.58
C LEU A 203 3.34 15.82 -10.99
N ILE A 204 4.60 15.58 -11.35
CA ILE A 204 5.60 16.61 -11.67
C ILE A 204 6.44 16.24 -12.89
N ASP A 205 6.80 17.23 -13.69
CA ASP A 205 7.64 17.07 -14.88
C ASP A 205 9.15 17.14 -14.57
N VAL A 206 9.51 17.49 -13.33
CA VAL A 206 10.90 17.69 -12.89
C VAL A 206 11.44 16.50 -12.09
N ASP A 207 12.74 16.51 -11.82
CA ASP A 207 13.38 15.50 -10.97
C ASP A 207 12.73 15.47 -9.57
N ILE A 208 12.33 14.27 -9.13
CA ILE A 208 11.54 14.07 -7.92
C ILE A 208 12.34 14.33 -6.66
N GLU A 209 13.61 13.92 -6.64
CA GLU A 209 14.49 14.17 -5.51
C GLU A 209 14.72 15.67 -5.36
N LEU A 210 14.95 16.38 -6.46
CA LEU A 210 15.09 17.83 -6.46
C LEU A 210 13.79 18.54 -6.08
N PHE A 211 12.63 18.09 -6.58
CA PHE A 211 11.33 18.69 -6.23
C PHE A 211 10.99 18.46 -4.75
N TRP A 212 11.15 17.23 -4.26
CA TRP A 212 10.96 16.89 -2.85
C TRP A 212 11.89 17.71 -1.96
N ARG A 213 13.19 17.78 -2.29
CA ARG A 213 14.14 18.64 -1.58
C ARG A 213 13.77 20.12 -1.67
N THR A 214 13.17 20.56 -2.77
CA THR A 214 12.67 21.93 -2.95
C THR A 214 11.48 22.19 -2.03
N LEU A 215 10.53 21.27 -1.91
CA LEU A 215 9.42 21.39 -0.95
C LEU A 215 9.90 21.40 0.49
N ILE A 216 10.86 20.54 0.86
CA ILE A 216 11.49 20.57 2.19
C ILE A 216 12.18 21.93 2.42
N SER A 217 12.96 22.41 1.44
CA SER A 217 13.64 23.71 1.53
C SER A 217 12.66 24.88 1.62
N LYS A 218 11.51 24.80 0.94
CA LYS A 218 10.42 25.76 1.08
C LYS A 218 9.82 25.69 2.48
N ALA A 219 9.54 24.50 3.02
CA ALA A 219 9.04 24.36 4.37
C ALA A 219 9.99 25.04 5.38
N VAL A 220 11.32 24.85 5.22
CA VAL A 220 12.36 25.57 5.99
C VAL A 220 12.24 27.09 5.82
N GLU A 221 12.13 27.60 4.60
CA GLU A 221 12.02 29.04 4.33
C GLU A 221 10.75 29.64 4.95
N TYR A 222 9.61 28.98 4.79
CA TYR A 222 8.33 29.45 5.30
C TYR A 222 8.28 29.39 6.83
N GLY A 223 8.83 28.32 7.45
CA GLY A 223 9.00 28.22 8.89
C GLY A 223 9.89 29.34 9.43
N ALA A 224 11.10 29.51 8.89
CA ALA A 224 12.05 30.53 9.33
C ALA A 224 11.47 31.97 9.27
N ASN A 225 10.55 32.22 8.32
CA ASN A 225 9.92 33.52 8.13
C ASN A 225 8.49 33.62 8.71
N ARG A 226 7.98 32.58 9.39
CA ARG A 226 6.62 32.51 9.96
C ARG A 226 5.51 32.87 8.96
N ARG A 227 5.56 32.27 7.78
CA ARG A 227 4.70 32.65 6.64
C ARG A 227 3.50 31.72 6.46
N CYS A 228 2.42 32.30 5.93
CA CYS A 228 1.29 31.56 5.35
C CYS A 228 1.58 31.22 3.89
N LEU A 229 1.31 29.97 3.53
CA LEU A 229 1.31 29.45 2.17
C LEU A 229 -0.12 29.03 1.81
N SER A 230 -0.81 29.86 1.04
CA SER A 230 -2.09 29.49 0.42
C SER A 230 -1.87 28.51 -0.72
N ARG A 231 -2.86 27.66 -1.00
CA ARG A 231 -2.90 26.77 -2.15
C ARG A 231 -2.66 27.50 -3.47
N GLU A 232 -3.30 28.65 -3.69
CA GLU A 232 -3.11 29.44 -4.92
C GLU A 232 -1.64 29.82 -5.16
N LYS A 233 -0.97 30.28 -4.10
CA LYS A 233 0.45 30.64 -4.13
C LYS A 233 1.37 29.44 -4.27
N LEU A 234 1.07 28.31 -3.65
CA LEU A 234 1.85 27.08 -3.87
C LEU A 234 1.71 26.63 -5.32
N LYS A 235 0.49 26.61 -5.85
CA LYS A 235 0.21 26.31 -7.26
C LYS A 235 0.95 27.25 -8.20
N GLU A 236 0.97 28.55 -7.91
CA GLU A 236 1.75 29.51 -8.70
C GLU A 236 3.25 29.20 -8.67
N GLN A 237 3.80 28.86 -7.50
CA GLN A 237 5.23 28.53 -7.33
C GLN A 237 5.63 27.18 -7.94
N CYS A 238 4.69 26.23 -7.96
CA CYS A 238 4.88 24.89 -8.51
C CYS A 238 4.45 24.80 -9.98
N LYS A 239 3.79 25.82 -10.53
CA LYS A 239 3.21 25.83 -11.89
C LYS A 239 4.20 25.44 -12.98
N THR A 240 5.47 25.82 -12.84
CA THR A 240 6.51 25.50 -13.82
C THR A 240 7.06 24.08 -13.71
N TYR A 241 6.71 23.36 -12.64
CA TYR A 241 7.22 22.04 -12.30
C TYR A 241 6.14 20.97 -12.32
N VAL A 242 4.88 21.37 -12.13
CA VAL A 242 3.69 20.54 -12.17
C VAL A 242 3.14 20.55 -13.59
N GLU A 243 2.74 19.39 -14.09
CA GLU A 243 2.09 19.27 -15.39
C GLU A 243 0.93 20.29 -15.48
N GLU A 244 0.91 21.14 -16.52
CA GLU A 244 -0.25 22.00 -16.80
C GLU A 244 -1.43 21.12 -17.25
N ASN A 245 -2.04 20.37 -16.33
CA ASN A 245 -3.31 19.72 -16.56
C ASN A 245 -4.37 20.80 -16.74
N LYS A 246 -4.70 21.02 -18.01
CA LYS A 246 -5.71 21.96 -18.47
C LYS A 246 -7.02 21.75 -17.71
N ARG A 247 -7.32 22.70 -16.82
CA ARG A 247 -8.66 23.21 -16.46
C ARG A 247 -9.84 22.47 -17.12
N ILE A 248 -10.29 21.33 -16.58
CA ILE A 248 -11.71 20.94 -16.62
C ILE A 248 -12.07 20.29 -15.28
N LYS A 249 -13.01 20.93 -14.58
CA LYS A 249 -13.62 20.46 -13.33
C LYS A 249 -14.39 19.15 -13.57
N SER A 250 -14.21 18.15 -12.71
CA SER A 250 -15.28 17.65 -11.84
C SER A 250 -14.72 16.72 -10.77
N GLU A 251 -15.24 16.87 -9.55
CA GLU A 251 -15.18 15.89 -8.46
C GLU A 251 -15.26 14.45 -8.99
N LEU A 252 -14.20 13.66 -8.75
CA LEU A 252 -14.17 12.20 -8.62
C LEU A 252 -12.70 11.79 -8.71
N VAL A 253 -12.11 11.41 -7.57
CA VAL A 253 -10.83 10.70 -7.37
C VAL A 253 -10.11 10.42 -8.69
N GLU A 254 -9.23 11.34 -9.09
CA GLU A 254 -8.41 11.14 -10.26
C GLU A 254 -7.37 10.03 -9.97
N PRO A 255 -7.09 9.17 -10.95
CA PRO A 255 -6.09 8.12 -10.83
C PRO A 255 -4.69 8.69 -10.59
N PHE A 256 -3.90 7.97 -9.78
CA PHE A 256 -2.52 8.31 -9.37
C PHE A 256 -1.49 8.48 -10.50
N PHE A 257 -1.86 8.26 -11.77
CA PHE A 257 -0.94 8.21 -12.90
C PHE A 257 -1.41 9.14 -14.01
N ASN A 258 -0.70 10.25 -14.25
CA ASN A 258 -0.79 10.97 -15.50
C ASN A 258 0.21 10.40 -16.49
N MET A 259 -0.30 9.93 -17.62
CA MET A 259 0.51 9.41 -18.71
C MET A 259 0.87 10.56 -19.63
N ALA A 260 2.17 10.86 -19.73
CA ALA A 260 2.69 11.79 -20.71
C ALA A 260 2.71 11.13 -22.09
N TRP A 261 1.86 11.65 -22.98
CA TRP A 261 1.75 11.19 -24.35
C TRP A 261 3.01 11.57 -25.14
N LYS A 262 3.52 10.65 -25.97
CA LYS A 262 4.54 11.01 -26.96
C LYS A 262 3.99 12.15 -27.84
N PRO A 263 4.76 13.21 -28.15
CA PRO A 263 4.30 14.31 -29.00
C PRO A 263 3.71 13.77 -30.32
N GLY A 264 2.47 14.17 -30.65
CA GLY A 264 1.71 13.66 -31.80
C GLY A 264 0.71 12.53 -31.49
N ALA A 265 0.77 11.88 -30.32
CA ALA A 265 -0.10 10.72 -30.01
C ALA A 265 -1.60 11.04 -29.76
N ARG A 266 -1.98 12.32 -29.67
CA ARG A 266 -3.40 12.73 -29.63
C ARG A 266 -4.04 12.81 -31.02
N GLU A 267 -3.24 12.76 -32.09
CA GLU A 267 -3.76 12.63 -33.44
C GLU A 267 -4.04 11.16 -33.73
N ILE A 268 -5.16 10.65 -33.19
CA ILE A 268 -5.63 9.31 -33.52
C ILE A 268 -5.99 9.31 -35.01
N GLU A 269 -5.18 8.63 -35.82
CA GLU A 269 -5.51 8.32 -37.21
C GLU A 269 -6.63 7.28 -37.21
N VAL A 270 -7.74 7.59 -37.87
CA VAL A 270 -8.96 6.77 -37.86
C VAL A 270 -9.34 6.22 -39.23
N GLN A 271 -8.80 6.77 -40.32
CA GLN A 271 -9.28 6.47 -41.68
C GLN A 271 -8.79 5.12 -42.19
N ILE A 272 -7.52 4.78 -41.91
CA ILE A 272 -6.82 3.63 -42.49
C ILE A 272 -6.47 2.61 -41.40
N ASP A 273 -6.65 1.35 -41.73
CA ASP A 273 -6.03 0.21 -41.05
C ASP A 273 -4.82 -0.26 -41.86
N TYR A 274 -3.67 -0.33 -41.20
CA TYR A 274 -2.49 -1.02 -41.71
C TYR A 274 -2.46 -2.42 -41.09
N VAL A 275 -2.57 -3.46 -41.92
CA VAL A 275 -2.71 -4.85 -41.46
C VAL A 275 -1.65 -5.73 -42.12
N ILE A 276 -0.89 -6.46 -41.32
CA ILE A 276 0.01 -7.51 -41.80
C ILE A 276 -0.65 -8.86 -41.52
N ALA A 277 -0.90 -9.64 -42.56
CA ALA A 277 -1.66 -10.87 -42.44
C ALA A 277 -1.26 -11.95 -43.48
N VAL A 278 -1.53 -13.22 -43.16
CA VAL A 278 -1.27 -14.38 -44.01
C VAL A 278 -2.59 -15.01 -44.44
N PRO A 279 -2.78 -15.39 -45.71
CA PRO A 279 -4.03 -16.02 -46.14
C PRO A 279 -4.20 -17.40 -45.50
N THR A 280 -5.43 -17.75 -45.12
CA THR A 280 -5.79 -19.11 -44.73
C THR A 280 -5.61 -20.09 -45.89
N GLN A 281 -5.60 -21.40 -45.61
CA GLN A 281 -5.46 -22.42 -46.66
C GLN A 281 -6.56 -22.30 -47.72
N ASP A 282 -7.82 -22.14 -47.30
CA ASP A 282 -8.97 -21.94 -48.19
C ASP A 282 -8.79 -20.69 -49.08
N THR A 283 -8.26 -19.61 -48.50
CA THR A 283 -7.99 -18.36 -49.25
C THR A 283 -6.84 -18.54 -50.23
N LYS A 284 -5.78 -19.28 -49.86
CA LYS A 284 -4.68 -19.60 -50.79
C LYS A 284 -5.17 -20.38 -51.99
N GLU A 285 -6.00 -21.40 -51.76
CA GLU A 285 -6.59 -22.21 -52.84
C GLU A 285 -7.51 -21.37 -53.72
N ALA A 286 -8.38 -20.56 -53.12
CA ALA A 286 -9.31 -19.71 -53.85
C ALA A 286 -8.62 -18.58 -54.64
N MET A 287 -7.44 -18.12 -54.20
CA MET A 287 -6.65 -17.07 -54.86
C MET A 287 -5.53 -17.63 -55.76
N GLY A 288 -5.30 -18.95 -55.78
CA GLY A 288 -4.22 -19.58 -56.53
C GLY A 288 -2.82 -19.17 -56.04
N ILE A 289 -2.62 -19.09 -54.73
CA ILE A 289 -1.36 -18.69 -54.11
C ILE A 289 -0.57 -19.94 -53.71
N ASP A 290 0.45 -20.28 -54.50
CA ASP A 290 1.28 -21.47 -54.27
C ASP A 290 2.46 -21.24 -53.31
N ASN A 291 2.88 -19.98 -53.15
CA ASN A 291 4.03 -19.61 -52.30
C ASN A 291 3.57 -19.16 -50.90
N LYS A 292 4.42 -19.36 -49.89
CA LYS A 292 4.21 -18.72 -48.58
C LYS A 292 4.18 -17.20 -48.80
N THR A 293 3.07 -16.56 -48.47
CA THR A 293 2.83 -15.15 -48.80
C THR A 293 2.38 -14.40 -47.56
N VAL A 294 2.98 -13.25 -47.31
CA VAL A 294 2.52 -12.27 -46.31
C VAL A 294 1.96 -11.07 -47.04
N PHE A 295 0.77 -10.62 -46.66
CA PHE A 295 0.18 -9.40 -47.18
C PHE A 295 0.37 -8.24 -46.20
N VAL A 296 0.69 -7.07 -46.76
CA VAL A 296 0.66 -5.79 -46.05
C VAL A 296 -0.46 -4.97 -46.66
N PHE A 297 -1.59 -4.87 -45.97
CA PHE A 297 -2.77 -4.16 -46.45
C PHE A 297 -2.86 -2.74 -45.90
N GLU A 298 -3.25 -1.82 -46.76
CA GLU A 298 -3.79 -0.52 -46.38
C GLU A 298 -5.30 -0.53 -46.67
N LEU A 299 -6.13 -0.43 -45.63
CA LEU A 299 -7.58 -0.62 -45.74
C LEU A 299 -8.33 0.59 -45.18
N TYR A 300 -9.17 1.22 -45.99
CA TYR A 300 -10.16 2.19 -45.48
C TYR A 300 -11.13 1.51 -44.53
N ARG A 301 -11.36 2.12 -43.36
CA ARG A 301 -12.24 1.60 -42.30
C ARG A 301 -13.71 2.00 -42.45
N PHE A 302 -13.96 3.09 -43.18
CA PHE A 302 -15.29 3.66 -43.37
C PHE A 302 -15.69 3.66 -44.84
N ASP A 303 -16.99 3.51 -45.09
CA ASP A 303 -17.67 3.92 -46.31
C ASP A 303 -18.25 5.34 -46.09
N ASP A 304 -18.79 5.99 -47.13
CA ASP A 304 -19.25 7.40 -47.10
C ASP A 304 -20.18 7.78 -45.93
N SER A 305 -20.88 6.81 -45.31
CA SER A 305 -21.86 7.06 -44.25
C SER A 305 -21.74 6.19 -43.00
N LYS A 306 -20.85 5.18 -42.99
CA LYS A 306 -20.72 4.24 -41.85
C LYS A 306 -19.41 3.47 -41.88
N LYS A 307 -19.07 2.84 -40.76
CA LYS A 307 -17.98 1.85 -40.68
C LYS A 307 -18.23 0.68 -41.63
N LYS A 308 -17.18 0.19 -42.28
CA LYS A 308 -17.30 -0.88 -43.27
C LYS A 308 -17.79 -2.17 -42.65
N GLU A 309 -18.87 -2.71 -43.22
CA GLU A 309 -19.36 -4.06 -42.91
C GLU A 309 -18.76 -5.15 -43.82
N SER A 310 -18.03 -4.73 -44.86
CA SER A 310 -17.40 -5.64 -45.82
C SER A 310 -16.15 -6.34 -45.29
N LEU A 311 -15.65 -5.88 -44.15
CA LEU A 311 -14.47 -6.37 -43.46
C LEU A 311 -14.81 -6.56 -41.97
N LYS A 312 -14.45 -7.71 -41.40
CA LYS A 312 -14.60 -7.97 -39.97
C LYS A 312 -13.30 -8.51 -39.40
N TYR A 313 -12.96 -8.08 -38.19
CA TYR A 313 -11.92 -8.70 -37.38
C TYR A 313 -12.58 -9.58 -36.31
N ILE A 314 -12.07 -10.80 -36.15
CA ILE A 314 -12.58 -11.81 -35.24
C ILE A 314 -11.43 -12.25 -34.34
N SER A 315 -11.66 -12.19 -33.03
CA SER A 315 -10.69 -12.61 -32.02
C SER A 315 -10.37 -14.11 -32.17
N PRO A 316 -9.11 -14.55 -31.96
CA PRO A 316 -7.96 -13.75 -31.53
C PRO A 316 -7.17 -13.08 -32.67
N ASP A 317 -7.27 -13.59 -33.90
CA ASP A 317 -6.30 -13.29 -34.97
C ASP A 317 -6.87 -13.35 -36.40
N ARG A 318 -8.18 -13.26 -36.61
CA ARG A 318 -8.77 -13.42 -37.95
C ARG A 318 -9.28 -12.11 -38.54
N MET A 319 -9.09 -11.95 -39.85
CA MET A 319 -9.69 -10.90 -40.67
C MET A 319 -10.49 -11.56 -41.80
N LYS A 320 -11.79 -11.30 -41.85
CA LYS A 320 -12.73 -11.90 -42.81
C LYS A 320 -13.37 -10.86 -43.71
N TRP A 321 -13.32 -11.11 -45.01
CA TRP A 321 -13.94 -10.28 -46.03
C TRP A 321 -15.31 -10.83 -46.39
N LYS A 322 -16.23 -9.95 -46.82
CA LYS A 322 -17.60 -10.33 -47.22
C LYS A 322 -17.65 -11.35 -48.37
N ASN A 323 -16.62 -11.37 -49.22
CA ASN A 323 -16.49 -12.34 -50.31
C ASN A 323 -16.03 -13.74 -49.85
N GLY A 324 -15.79 -13.94 -48.55
CA GLY A 324 -15.41 -15.22 -47.98
C GLY A 324 -13.91 -15.43 -47.77
N TYR A 325 -13.05 -14.50 -48.23
CA TYR A 325 -11.62 -14.59 -47.96
C TYR A 325 -11.31 -14.31 -46.50
N GLU A 326 -10.35 -15.07 -45.98
CA GLU A 326 -9.96 -15.04 -44.59
C GLU A 326 -8.44 -15.03 -44.46
N PHE A 327 -7.96 -14.21 -43.53
CA PHE A 327 -6.55 -14.01 -43.26
C PHE A 327 -6.29 -14.11 -41.77
N GLU A 328 -5.14 -14.69 -41.43
CA GLU A 328 -4.53 -14.62 -40.10
C GLU A 328 -3.79 -13.30 -39.95
N VAL A 329 -4.27 -12.45 -39.06
CA VAL A 329 -3.66 -11.18 -38.72
C VAL A 329 -2.47 -11.43 -37.81
N TRP A 330 -1.33 -10.83 -38.13
CA TRP A 330 -0.13 -10.84 -37.29
C TRP A 330 0.14 -9.49 -36.63
N PHE A 331 -0.34 -8.40 -37.24
CA PHE A 331 -0.17 -7.06 -36.73
C PHE A 331 -1.21 -6.10 -37.33
N ARG A 332 -1.74 -5.19 -36.51
CA ARG A 332 -2.68 -4.14 -36.93
C ARG A 332 -2.34 -2.83 -36.25
N CYS A 333 -2.24 -1.74 -37.01
CA CYS A 333 -1.95 -0.42 -36.46
C CYS A 333 -2.60 0.72 -37.25
N ALA A 334 -2.60 1.89 -36.64
CA ALA A 334 -3.22 3.09 -37.18
C ALA A 334 -2.35 3.86 -38.18
N THR A 335 -1.01 3.78 -38.05
CA THR A 335 -0.09 4.65 -38.78
C THR A 335 0.88 3.87 -39.67
N GLN A 336 1.24 4.47 -40.80
CA GLN A 336 2.19 3.89 -41.75
C GLN A 336 3.56 3.66 -41.11
N GLU A 337 4.03 4.61 -40.29
CA GLU A 337 5.31 4.52 -39.58
C GLU A 337 5.40 3.25 -38.72
N ARG A 338 4.34 2.93 -37.95
CA ARG A 338 4.33 1.71 -37.13
C ARG A 338 4.33 0.45 -37.97
N CYS A 339 3.57 0.44 -39.07
CA CYS A 339 3.56 -0.69 -40.00
C CYS A 339 4.96 -0.92 -40.59
N HIS A 340 5.64 0.15 -40.99
CA HIS A 340 7.00 0.09 -41.50
C HIS A 340 7.97 -0.44 -40.45
N ASN A 341 7.94 0.08 -39.21
CA ASN A 341 8.81 -0.40 -38.12
C ASN A 341 8.62 -1.90 -37.84
N TYR A 342 7.38 -2.41 -37.89
CA TYR A 342 7.13 -3.85 -37.75
C TYR A 342 7.74 -4.65 -38.90
N ILE A 343 7.63 -4.18 -40.14
CA ILE A 343 8.20 -4.84 -41.32
C ILE A 343 9.73 -4.88 -41.25
N GLU A 344 10.37 -3.82 -40.73
CA GLU A 344 11.83 -3.75 -40.64
C GLU A 344 12.40 -4.56 -39.47
N HIS A 345 11.73 -4.59 -38.32
CA HIS A 345 12.31 -5.12 -37.08
C HIS A 345 11.70 -6.43 -36.60
N GLU A 346 10.39 -6.65 -36.80
CA GLU A 346 9.67 -7.81 -36.24
C GLU A 346 9.42 -8.89 -37.29
N LEU A 347 9.01 -8.49 -38.49
CA LEU A 347 8.68 -9.43 -39.57
C LEU A 347 9.86 -10.35 -39.96
N PRO A 348 11.13 -9.88 -40.06
CA PRO A 348 12.25 -10.75 -40.43
C PRO A 348 12.51 -11.87 -39.42
N ASN A 349 12.06 -11.72 -38.17
CA ASN A 349 12.19 -12.77 -37.16
C ASN A 349 11.09 -13.85 -37.29
N LYS A 350 10.02 -13.57 -38.05
CA LYS A 350 8.87 -14.46 -38.24
C LYS A 350 8.85 -15.19 -39.58
N ILE A 351 9.56 -14.67 -40.58
CA ILE A 351 9.59 -15.23 -41.93
C ILE A 351 11.01 -15.55 -42.38
N ASP A 352 11.14 -16.55 -43.25
CA ASP A 352 12.37 -16.90 -43.95
C ASP A 352 12.33 -16.42 -45.42
N ASP A 353 13.40 -16.64 -46.17
CA ASP A 353 13.51 -16.28 -47.59
C ASP A 353 12.48 -16.96 -48.51
N SER A 354 11.72 -17.95 -48.02
CA SER A 354 10.66 -18.61 -48.80
C SER A 354 9.35 -17.81 -48.82
N TYR A 355 9.23 -16.76 -47.99
CA TYR A 355 8.04 -15.90 -47.98
C TYR A 355 8.11 -14.80 -49.03
N LYS A 356 7.02 -14.62 -49.78
CA LYS A 356 6.79 -13.45 -50.64
C LYS A 356 5.98 -12.40 -49.87
N VAL A 357 6.52 -11.20 -49.73
CA VAL A 357 5.78 -10.05 -49.17
C VAL A 357 5.03 -9.33 -50.29
N VAL A 358 3.72 -9.18 -50.15
CA VAL A 358 2.82 -8.51 -51.11
C VAL A 358 2.19 -7.30 -50.45
N VAL A 359 2.52 -6.11 -50.95
CA VAL A 359 1.92 -4.85 -50.47
C VAL A 359 0.66 -4.56 -51.27
N TRP A 360 -0.43 -4.27 -50.56
CA TRP A 360 -1.72 -3.88 -51.11
C TRP A 360 -2.07 -2.46 -50.65
N PRO A 361 -1.54 -1.44 -51.34
CA PRO A 361 -1.71 -0.05 -50.94
C PRO A 361 -3.08 0.51 -51.35
N ILE A 362 -3.51 1.58 -50.68
CA ILE A 362 -4.63 2.38 -51.17
C ILE A 362 -4.20 3.25 -52.34
N LYS A 363 -5.02 3.32 -53.39
CA LYS A 363 -4.67 4.03 -54.63
C LYS A 363 -4.72 5.55 -54.52
N LYS A 364 -5.49 6.07 -53.56
CA LYS A 364 -5.73 7.50 -53.37
C LYS A 364 -6.08 7.76 -51.91
N HIS A 365 -5.53 8.83 -51.34
CA HIS A 365 -5.92 9.36 -50.03
C HIS A 365 -7.04 10.41 -50.20
N PHE A 366 -8.00 10.39 -49.29
CA PHE A 366 -9.12 11.34 -49.24
C PHE A 366 -9.12 12.08 -47.90
N ASP A 367 -9.69 13.29 -47.88
CA ASP A 367 -9.92 14.01 -46.62
C ASP A 367 -10.88 13.24 -45.72
N CYS A 368 -10.74 13.39 -44.40
CA CYS A 368 -11.63 12.75 -43.43
C CYS A 368 -13.08 13.22 -43.62
N THR A 369 -14.00 12.26 -43.66
CA THR A 369 -15.45 12.46 -43.64
C THR A 369 -15.95 12.80 -42.23
N ASP A 370 -17.17 13.34 -42.13
CA ASP A 370 -17.80 13.67 -40.84
C ASP A 370 -17.96 12.42 -39.95
N VAL A 371 -18.19 11.25 -40.53
CA VAL A 371 -18.32 9.98 -39.79
C VAL A 371 -16.98 9.57 -39.17
N GLU A 372 -15.88 9.73 -39.90
CA GLU A 372 -14.53 9.48 -39.39
C GLU A 372 -14.17 10.44 -38.26
N LEU A 373 -14.51 11.73 -38.41
CA LEU A 373 -14.30 12.73 -37.37
C LEU A 373 -15.14 12.45 -36.12
N LEU A 374 -16.38 12.00 -36.28
CA LEU A 374 -17.25 11.60 -35.18
C LEU A 374 -16.68 10.37 -34.45
N HIS A 375 -16.18 9.38 -35.20
CA HIS A 375 -15.52 8.21 -34.61
C HIS A 375 -14.29 8.59 -33.80
N LYS A 376 -13.47 9.51 -34.34
CA LYS A 376 -12.32 10.07 -33.63
C LYS A 376 -12.73 10.71 -32.30
N ASP A 377 -13.82 11.48 -32.27
CA ASP A 377 -14.35 12.08 -31.04
C ASP A 377 -14.80 11.03 -30.02
N ILE A 378 -15.42 9.93 -30.46
CA ILE A 378 -15.79 8.80 -29.60
C ILE A 378 -14.54 8.17 -28.96
N LEU A 379 -13.50 7.91 -29.75
CA LEU A 379 -12.24 7.33 -29.26
C LEU A 379 -11.55 8.27 -28.27
N LEU A 380 -11.51 9.57 -28.55
CA LEU A 380 -10.94 10.59 -27.64
C LEU A 380 -11.72 10.65 -26.32
N LYS A 381 -13.06 10.62 -26.35
CA LYS A 381 -13.89 10.57 -25.14
C LYS A 381 -13.73 9.26 -24.36
N SER A 382 -13.52 8.15 -25.06
CA SER A 382 -13.23 6.84 -24.45
C SER A 382 -11.88 6.87 -23.74
N LEU A 383 -10.89 7.48 -24.39
CA LEU A 383 -9.55 7.71 -23.84
C LEU A 383 -9.58 8.60 -22.60
N GLU A 384 -10.31 9.70 -22.62
CA GLU A 384 -10.46 10.61 -21.47
C GLU A 384 -11.13 9.95 -20.25
N LYS A 385 -11.93 8.89 -20.47
CA LYS A 385 -12.55 8.11 -19.39
C LYS A 385 -11.64 7.05 -18.80
N GLN A 386 -10.49 6.76 -19.42
CA GLN A 386 -9.53 5.81 -18.86
C GLN A 386 -8.88 6.42 -17.62
N LYS A 387 -9.35 5.98 -16.46
CA LYS A 387 -8.82 6.44 -15.18
C LYS A 387 -7.64 5.58 -14.75
N ALA A 388 -7.77 4.26 -14.68
CA ALA A 388 -6.68 3.46 -14.12
C ALA A 388 -5.60 3.11 -15.17
N CYS A 389 -4.33 3.09 -14.75
CA CYS A 389 -3.24 2.45 -15.50
C CYS A 389 -3.37 0.92 -15.45
N ILE A 390 -4.44 0.42 -16.05
CA ILE A 390 -4.79 -1.00 -16.13
C ILE A 390 -4.81 -1.39 -17.59
N CYS A 391 -4.16 -2.51 -17.89
CA CYS A 391 -4.14 -3.11 -19.21
C CYS A 391 -5.54 -3.60 -19.59
N ALA A 392 -6.04 -3.16 -20.74
CA ALA A 392 -7.36 -3.51 -21.25
C ALA A 392 -7.51 -5.01 -21.55
N ASN A 393 -6.41 -5.71 -21.81
CA ASN A 393 -6.43 -7.12 -22.19
C ASN A 393 -6.21 -8.07 -21.00
N CYS A 394 -5.27 -7.78 -20.10
CA CYS A 394 -4.95 -8.67 -18.97
C CYS A 394 -5.53 -8.20 -17.62
N GLY A 395 -6.04 -6.96 -17.54
CA GLY A 395 -6.58 -6.40 -16.30
C GLY A 395 -5.54 -6.06 -15.22
N LYS A 396 -4.25 -6.23 -15.49
CA LYS A 396 -3.15 -5.90 -14.56
C LYS A 396 -2.70 -4.45 -14.72
N SER A 397 -2.01 -3.93 -13.70
CA SER A 397 -1.47 -2.56 -13.77
C SER A 397 -0.36 -2.45 -14.81
N VAL A 398 -0.32 -1.33 -15.52
CA VAL A 398 0.76 -1.00 -16.45
C VAL A 398 1.74 -0.09 -15.73
N PHE A 399 2.94 -0.61 -15.49
CA PHE A 399 4.04 0.10 -14.83
C PHE A 399 5.35 -0.27 -15.53
N ASP A 400 5.42 0.09 -16.80
CA ASP A 400 6.48 -0.30 -17.71
C ASP A 400 6.98 0.91 -18.47
N ASN A 401 8.24 0.87 -18.89
CA ASN A 401 8.85 1.95 -19.68
C ASN A 401 8.08 2.23 -20.97
N LYS A 402 7.40 1.21 -21.49
CA LYS A 402 6.67 1.27 -22.75
C LYS A 402 5.36 0.50 -22.64
N ALA A 403 4.29 1.14 -23.06
CA ALA A 403 2.97 0.54 -23.25
C ALA A 403 2.34 1.04 -24.55
N TYR A 404 1.36 0.33 -25.06
CA TYR A 404 0.63 0.76 -26.26
C TYR A 404 -0.77 1.21 -25.94
N LEU A 405 -1.25 2.14 -26.75
CA LEU A 405 -2.67 2.47 -26.80
C LEU A 405 -3.28 1.68 -27.96
N ILE A 406 -4.31 0.90 -27.67
CA ILE A 406 -5.05 0.15 -28.67
C ILE A 406 -6.50 0.61 -28.76
N GLU A 407 -7.06 0.47 -29.96
CA GLU A 407 -8.49 0.44 -30.19
C GLU A 407 -8.91 -1.03 -30.32
N ILE A 408 -9.81 -1.48 -29.43
CA ILE A 408 -10.47 -2.78 -29.54
C ILE A 408 -11.65 -2.60 -30.49
N ASP A 409 -11.44 -3.07 -31.72
CA ASP A 409 -12.40 -2.99 -32.81
C ASP A 409 -12.48 -4.32 -33.55
N ASN A 410 -13.32 -5.22 -33.02
CA ASN A 410 -13.58 -6.56 -33.54
C ASN A 410 -15.05 -6.95 -33.34
N GLU A 411 -15.43 -8.19 -33.68
CA GLU A 411 -16.81 -8.67 -33.60
C GLU A 411 -17.37 -8.78 -32.16
N GLU A 412 -16.50 -9.03 -31.17
CA GLU A 412 -16.90 -9.16 -29.76
C GLU A 412 -17.09 -7.80 -29.09
N TYR A 413 -16.24 -6.83 -29.46
CA TYR A 413 -16.22 -5.50 -28.85
C TYR A 413 -15.73 -4.46 -29.86
N SER A 414 -16.35 -3.27 -29.84
CA SER A 414 -16.00 -2.19 -30.76
C SER A 414 -15.94 -0.83 -30.07
N ASP A 415 -15.21 0.09 -30.70
CA ASP A 415 -15.16 1.52 -30.35
C ASP A 415 -14.64 1.80 -28.93
N SER A 416 -13.79 0.90 -28.43
CA SER A 416 -13.16 1.01 -27.12
C SER A 416 -11.68 1.25 -27.24
N VAL A 417 -11.17 2.16 -26.43
CA VAL A 417 -9.75 2.46 -26.37
C VAL A 417 -9.21 1.99 -25.03
N GLY A 418 -8.03 1.38 -25.05
CA GLY A 418 -7.31 1.17 -23.83
C GLY A 418 -5.82 0.96 -23.97
N MET A 419 -5.15 1.16 -22.84
CA MET A 419 -3.73 0.86 -22.74
C MET A 419 -3.50 -0.65 -22.60
N VAL A 420 -2.40 -1.15 -23.15
CA VAL A 420 -1.95 -2.54 -22.98
C VAL A 420 -0.44 -2.62 -22.81
N HIS A 421 0.02 -3.61 -22.05
CA HIS A 421 1.42 -4.03 -22.03
C HIS A 421 1.87 -4.45 -23.44
N ASP A 422 3.16 -4.29 -23.74
CA ASP A 422 3.77 -4.74 -25.01
C ASP A 422 3.41 -6.21 -25.32
N ASN A 423 3.58 -7.08 -24.32
CA ASN A 423 3.32 -8.51 -24.44
C ASN A 423 1.82 -8.89 -24.37
N CYS A 424 0.92 -7.94 -24.13
CA CYS A 424 -0.52 -8.21 -24.04
C CYS A 424 -1.28 -7.85 -25.32
N ILE A 425 -0.63 -7.31 -26.35
CA ILE A 425 -1.28 -6.95 -27.62
C ILE A 425 -1.77 -8.22 -28.33
N ARG A 426 -3.07 -8.27 -28.66
CA ARG A 426 -3.60 -9.32 -29.53
C ARG A 426 -3.46 -8.90 -31.00
N PRO A 427 -3.32 -9.85 -31.94
CA PRO A 427 -3.09 -9.49 -33.35
C PRO A 427 -4.18 -8.60 -33.97
N VAL A 428 -5.44 -8.76 -33.57
CA VAL A 428 -6.56 -7.94 -34.06
C VAL A 428 -6.69 -6.57 -33.36
N ASP A 429 -5.98 -6.36 -32.25
CA ASP A 429 -6.00 -5.08 -31.54
C ASP A 429 -5.32 -4.02 -32.41
N ARG A 430 -5.99 -2.90 -32.62
CA ARG A 430 -5.45 -1.83 -33.48
C ARG A 430 -4.58 -0.92 -32.64
N ILE A 431 -3.26 -0.98 -32.82
CA ILE A 431 -2.35 -0.07 -32.12
C ILE A 431 -2.52 1.34 -32.68
N ILE A 432 -3.03 2.26 -31.85
CA ILE A 432 -3.28 3.66 -32.20
C ILE A 432 -2.23 4.61 -31.62
N GLY A 433 -1.49 4.18 -30.60
CA GLY A 433 -0.55 5.04 -29.90
C GLY A 433 0.49 4.27 -29.09
N GLU A 434 1.44 5.00 -28.53
CA GLU A 434 2.45 4.51 -27.59
C GLU A 434 2.50 5.47 -26.41
N ILE A 435 2.64 4.89 -25.23
CA ILE A 435 2.76 5.59 -23.97
C ILE A 435 4.16 5.30 -23.43
N ILE A 436 4.86 6.38 -23.09
CA ILE A 436 6.19 6.32 -22.46
C ILE A 436 6.04 6.92 -21.08
N MET A 437 6.42 6.18 -20.05
CA MET A 437 6.46 6.71 -18.68
C MET A 437 7.85 7.31 -18.43
N PRO A 438 7.99 8.64 -18.34
CA PRO A 438 9.29 9.27 -18.12
C PRO A 438 9.86 8.90 -16.74
N LYS A 439 11.19 8.73 -16.63
CA LYS A 439 11.95 8.51 -15.37
C LYS A 439 11.71 7.20 -14.62
N ILE A 440 10.94 6.25 -15.16
CA ILE A 440 10.65 4.96 -14.49
C ILE A 440 11.90 4.07 -14.36
N GLU A 441 13.02 4.42 -15.01
CA GLU A 441 14.28 3.68 -15.00
C GLU A 441 14.76 3.33 -13.57
N ASP A 442 14.59 4.25 -12.61
CA ASP A 442 14.99 4.01 -11.22
C ASP A 442 14.10 2.96 -10.51
N TYR A 443 12.90 2.70 -11.03
CA TYR A 443 11.91 1.77 -10.50
C TYR A 443 11.56 0.64 -11.48
N SER A 444 12.33 0.46 -12.55
CA SER A 444 12.04 -0.51 -13.63
C SER A 444 12.01 -1.96 -13.14
N TYR A 445 12.51 -2.22 -11.93
CA TYR A 445 12.44 -3.50 -11.24
C TYR A 445 11.05 -3.82 -10.68
N LEU A 446 10.12 -2.86 -10.61
CA LEU A 446 8.74 -3.00 -10.15
C LEU A 446 7.76 -3.32 -11.30
N LYS A 447 8.11 -4.28 -12.16
CA LYS A 447 7.35 -4.64 -13.37
C LYS A 447 5.88 -4.95 -13.05
N HIS A 448 4.95 -4.29 -13.76
CA HIS A 448 3.50 -4.41 -13.59
C HIS A 448 2.95 -4.08 -12.17
N PHE A 449 3.73 -3.36 -11.35
CA PHE A 449 3.39 -3.12 -9.95
C PHE A 449 2.26 -2.10 -9.75
N ASP A 450 1.20 -2.49 -9.03
CA ASP A 450 0.07 -1.62 -8.69
C ASP A 450 0.38 -0.72 -7.48
N ILE A 451 1.10 0.37 -7.75
CA ILE A 451 1.49 1.36 -6.73
C ILE A 451 0.27 1.95 -6.04
N ALA A 452 -0.79 2.27 -6.77
CA ALA A 452 -1.98 2.91 -6.22
C ALA A 452 -2.63 2.03 -5.14
N SER A 453 -2.75 0.72 -5.41
CA SER A 453 -3.20 -0.25 -4.42
C SER A 453 -2.21 -0.35 -3.25
N TRP A 454 -0.90 -0.40 -3.50
CA TRP A 454 0.11 -0.48 -2.45
C TRP A 454 0.05 0.69 -1.46
N VAL A 455 -0.01 1.93 -1.95
CA VAL A 455 -0.07 3.16 -1.11
C VAL A 455 -1.31 3.16 -0.22
N LYS A 456 -2.45 2.68 -0.74
CA LYS A 456 -3.69 2.59 0.02
C LYS A 456 -3.59 1.54 1.14
N LEU A 457 -3.01 0.38 0.85
CA LEU A 457 -2.98 -0.77 1.77
C LEU A 457 -1.91 -0.64 2.86
N VAL A 458 -0.73 -0.09 2.55
CA VAL A 458 0.41 -0.09 3.48
C VAL A 458 0.17 0.71 4.77
N LYS A 459 -0.71 1.72 4.73
CA LYS A 459 -0.98 2.59 5.89
C LYS A 459 -1.69 1.89 7.06
N LYS A 460 -2.38 0.78 6.81
CA LYS A 460 -3.25 0.11 7.78
C LYS A 460 -3.02 -1.40 7.92
N GLY A 461 -1.96 -1.90 7.29
CA GLY A 461 -1.60 -3.32 7.27
C GLY A 461 -0.23 -3.63 7.87
N LYS A 462 0.25 -4.86 7.66
CA LYS A 462 1.60 -5.36 7.99
C LYS A 462 1.93 -5.49 9.48
N GLN A 463 0.92 -5.63 10.34
CA GLN A 463 1.15 -5.62 11.79
C GLN A 463 2.09 -6.75 12.27
N ALA A 464 1.97 -7.94 11.67
CA ALA A 464 2.84 -9.08 11.99
C ALA A 464 4.33 -8.75 11.80
N TRP A 465 4.66 -8.03 10.73
CA TRP A 465 6.03 -7.72 10.35
C TRP A 465 6.65 -6.64 11.24
N ASN A 466 5.84 -5.68 11.70
CA ASN A 466 6.30 -4.65 12.64
C ASN A 466 6.72 -5.26 13.98
N ASN A 467 5.95 -6.23 14.49
CA ASN A 467 6.29 -6.93 15.73
C ASN A 467 7.57 -7.76 15.59
N LEU A 468 7.77 -8.41 14.44
CA LEU A 468 8.96 -9.22 14.16
C LEU A 468 10.26 -8.39 14.11
N LYS A 469 10.22 -7.12 13.69
CA LYS A 469 11.40 -6.23 13.68
C LYS A 469 11.99 -6.01 15.08
N GLU A 470 11.18 -6.10 16.12
CA GLU A 470 11.61 -5.91 17.51
C GLU A 470 12.31 -7.15 18.08
N MET A 471 12.03 -8.34 17.53
CA MET A 471 12.61 -9.60 18.00
C MET A 471 14.13 -9.63 17.83
N ALA A 472 14.83 -10.36 18.70
CA ALA A 472 16.27 -10.58 18.64
C ALA A 472 16.65 -11.74 17.69
N VAL A 473 15.66 -12.49 17.19
CA VAL A 473 15.86 -13.71 16.40
C VAL A 473 16.17 -13.38 14.93
N GLN A 474 17.26 -13.95 14.40
CA GLN A 474 17.67 -13.72 13.00
C GLN A 474 16.82 -14.46 11.96
N CYS A 475 16.35 -15.67 12.31
CA CYS A 475 15.55 -16.54 11.45
C CYS A 475 14.30 -17.05 12.19
N PRO A 476 13.33 -16.18 12.52
CA PRO A 476 12.14 -16.62 13.22
C PRO A 476 11.27 -17.55 12.36
N HIS A 477 10.62 -18.51 13.01
CA HIS A 477 9.52 -19.27 12.43
C HIS A 477 8.22 -18.59 12.78
N MET A 478 7.38 -18.34 11.78
CA MET A 478 6.04 -17.80 11.95
C MET A 478 5.03 -18.85 11.56
N THR A 479 4.13 -19.15 12.48
CA THR A 479 2.99 -20.00 12.24
C THR A 479 1.84 -19.17 11.72
N ILE A 480 1.22 -19.62 10.63
CA ILE A 480 0.03 -19.03 10.06
C ILE A 480 -1.16 -19.69 10.72
N ASP A 481 -1.97 -18.87 11.39
CA ASP A 481 -3.28 -19.27 11.85
C ASP A 481 -4.24 -19.38 10.65
N THR A 482 -4.67 -20.61 10.38
CA THR A 482 -5.58 -20.99 9.29
C THR A 482 -7.01 -21.21 9.78
N ASP A 483 -7.22 -21.17 11.09
CA ASP A 483 -8.48 -21.57 11.71
C ASP A 483 -9.45 -20.37 11.70
N GLU A 484 -10.07 -20.11 10.56
CA GLU A 484 -11.27 -19.25 10.49
C GLU A 484 -12.52 -20.06 10.84
N VAL A 485 -12.87 -20.10 12.13
CA VAL A 485 -13.98 -20.92 12.65
C VAL A 485 -15.20 -20.08 13.03
N PHE A 486 -15.47 -18.97 12.34
CA PHE A 486 -16.57 -18.02 12.62
C PHE A 486 -16.33 -17.09 13.83
N HIS A 487 -16.30 -15.77 13.60
CA HIS A 487 -16.11 -14.74 14.63
C HIS A 487 -17.41 -13.99 14.98
N ASP A 488 -18.56 -14.66 14.88
CA ASP A 488 -19.87 -14.05 15.14
C ASP A 488 -20.25 -14.05 16.63
N GLY A 489 -19.32 -14.50 17.48
CA GLY A 489 -19.48 -14.53 18.92
C GLY A 489 -19.79 -13.16 19.53
N ASN A 490 -20.56 -13.17 20.61
CA ASN A 490 -20.86 -11.96 21.40
C ASN A 490 -19.95 -11.82 22.62
N TYR A 491 -18.99 -12.74 22.80
CA TYR A 491 -18.09 -12.75 23.94
C TYR A 491 -16.63 -12.69 23.48
N CYS A 492 -15.78 -12.12 24.32
CA CYS A 492 -14.33 -12.04 24.14
C CYS A 492 -13.63 -12.32 25.47
N LEU A 493 -12.36 -12.73 25.39
CA LEU A 493 -11.50 -12.88 26.55
C LEU A 493 -10.53 -11.71 26.66
N TYR A 494 -10.19 -11.35 27.88
CA TYR A 494 -9.04 -10.51 28.16
C TYR A 494 -8.28 -11.00 29.38
N HIS A 495 -6.97 -10.80 29.31
CA HIS A 495 -6.02 -11.03 30.37
C HIS A 495 -5.82 -9.74 31.17
N ILE A 496 -5.67 -9.89 32.48
CA ILE A 496 -5.24 -8.83 33.39
C ILE A 496 -3.76 -9.10 33.68
N LEU A 497 -2.93 -8.09 33.47
CA LEU A 497 -1.49 -8.16 33.69
C LEU A 497 -1.13 -7.63 35.08
N GLU A 498 0.07 -7.96 35.58
CA GLU A 498 0.52 -7.59 36.93
C GLU A 498 0.64 -6.08 37.14
N ASN A 499 0.95 -5.34 36.09
CA ASN A 499 0.95 -3.88 36.09
C ASN A 499 -0.48 -3.31 36.08
N GLY A 500 -1.49 -4.17 36.00
CA GLY A 500 -2.89 -3.83 35.92
C GLY A 500 -3.40 -3.61 34.51
N ASP A 501 -2.59 -3.82 33.46
CA ASP A 501 -3.01 -3.68 32.07
C ASP A 501 -4.07 -4.72 31.67
N ARG A 502 -4.93 -4.37 30.71
CA ARG A 502 -5.84 -5.32 30.06
C ARG A 502 -5.37 -5.63 28.65
N LYS A 503 -5.34 -6.92 28.30
CA LYS A 503 -5.02 -7.40 26.95
C LYS A 503 -6.08 -8.38 26.48
N TYR A 504 -6.83 -7.97 25.46
CA TYR A 504 -7.79 -8.84 24.80
C TYR A 504 -7.05 -9.95 24.06
N THR A 505 -7.63 -11.14 24.06
CA THR A 505 -7.21 -12.19 23.13
C THR A 505 -7.60 -11.75 21.73
N THR A 506 -6.65 -11.80 20.80
CA THR A 506 -6.83 -11.35 19.43
C THR A 506 -6.59 -12.49 18.46
N ASN A 507 -7.41 -12.59 17.42
CA ASN A 507 -7.10 -13.33 16.21
C ASN A 507 -6.59 -12.33 15.16
N ARG A 508 -5.35 -12.50 14.69
CA ARG A 508 -4.72 -11.62 13.67
C ARG A 508 -4.83 -10.12 14.01
N GLY A 509 -4.56 -9.76 15.26
CA GLY A 509 -4.58 -8.36 15.74
C GLY A 509 -5.98 -7.76 15.94
N VAL A 510 -7.06 -8.53 15.75
CA VAL A 510 -8.45 -8.12 16.00
C VAL A 510 -8.98 -8.89 17.21
N ILE A 511 -9.77 -8.26 18.07
CA ILE A 511 -10.38 -8.94 19.24
C ILE A 511 -11.10 -10.20 18.78
N ASP A 512 -10.75 -11.34 19.36
CA ASP A 512 -11.38 -12.60 19.03
C ASP A 512 -12.79 -12.69 19.62
N ARG A 513 -13.73 -13.10 18.78
CA ARG A 513 -15.17 -13.12 19.06
C ARG A 513 -15.66 -14.56 19.05
N ILE A 514 -16.07 -15.02 20.22
CA ILE A 514 -16.40 -16.43 20.45
C ILE A 514 -17.75 -16.60 21.14
N SER A 515 -18.26 -17.82 21.08
CA SER A 515 -19.51 -18.17 21.76
C SER A 515 -19.35 -18.10 23.28
N LYS A 516 -20.46 -17.93 24.02
CA LYS A 516 -20.43 -17.93 25.49
C LYS A 516 -19.80 -19.22 26.06
N ARG A 517 -20.20 -20.36 25.50
CA ARG A 517 -19.73 -21.69 25.93
C ARG A 517 -18.22 -21.80 25.77
N GLU A 518 -17.71 -21.40 24.62
CA GLU A 518 -16.29 -21.43 24.30
C GLU A 518 -15.50 -20.45 25.17
N ALA A 519 -16.06 -19.25 25.43
CA ALA A 519 -15.41 -18.28 26.29
C ALA A 519 -15.21 -18.79 27.72
N GLU A 520 -16.23 -19.43 28.29
CA GLU A 520 -16.16 -20.04 29.62
C GLU A 520 -15.17 -21.22 29.64
N GLN A 521 -15.12 -22.03 28.58
CA GLN A 521 -14.17 -23.14 28.44
C GLN A 521 -12.72 -22.65 28.33
N LEU A 522 -12.45 -21.68 27.45
CA LEU A 522 -11.13 -21.09 27.28
C LEU A 522 -10.66 -20.38 28.55
N GLN A 523 -11.54 -19.66 29.25
CA GLN A 523 -11.20 -19.01 30.52
C GLN A 523 -10.71 -20.03 31.55
N GLN A 524 -11.42 -21.14 31.74
CA GLN A 524 -11.01 -22.19 32.67
C GLN A 524 -9.71 -22.87 32.25
N MET A 525 -9.52 -23.10 30.95
CA MET A 525 -8.28 -23.62 30.41
C MET A 525 -7.10 -22.68 30.72
N PHE A 526 -7.23 -21.39 30.43
CA PHE A 526 -6.18 -20.40 30.71
C PHE A 526 -5.86 -20.32 32.20
N ILE A 527 -6.87 -20.20 33.08
CA ILE A 527 -6.67 -20.15 34.53
C ILE A 527 -5.92 -21.39 35.03
N THR A 528 -6.25 -22.57 34.50
CA THR A 528 -5.58 -23.83 34.88
C THR A 528 -4.12 -23.83 34.43
N LYS A 529 -3.88 -23.58 33.14
CA LYS A 529 -2.51 -23.53 32.57
C LYS A 529 -1.64 -22.45 33.20
N MET A 530 -2.20 -21.29 33.54
CA MET A 530 -1.48 -20.22 34.24
C MET A 530 -1.03 -20.64 35.63
N LYS A 531 -1.88 -21.35 36.40
CA LYS A 531 -1.51 -21.87 37.72
C LYS A 531 -0.40 -22.92 37.64
N GLU A 532 -0.45 -23.79 36.64
CA GLU A 532 0.59 -24.81 36.41
C GLU A 532 1.92 -24.15 36.04
N ALA A 533 1.92 -23.28 35.02
CA ALA A 533 3.10 -22.57 34.56
C ALA A 533 3.75 -21.72 35.67
N LYS A 534 2.95 -21.10 36.54
CA LYS A 534 3.46 -20.37 37.69
C LYS A 534 4.12 -21.27 38.75
N LYS A 535 3.59 -22.48 38.98
CA LYS A 535 4.22 -23.47 39.87
C LYS A 535 5.55 -23.98 39.32
N GLU A 536 5.68 -24.05 37.99
CA GLU A 536 6.91 -24.42 37.28
C GLU A 536 7.95 -23.29 37.27
N GLY A 537 7.63 -22.10 37.81
CA GLY A 537 8.52 -20.95 37.76
C GLY A 537 8.65 -20.33 36.36
N ASN A 538 7.73 -20.65 35.45
CA ASN A 538 7.74 -20.19 34.06
C ASN A 538 6.36 -19.63 33.65
N PRO A 539 5.90 -18.53 34.29
CA PRO A 539 4.54 -18.03 34.15
C PRO A 539 4.24 -17.51 32.74
N PHE A 540 2.96 -17.45 32.38
CA PHE A 540 2.51 -16.79 31.15
C PHE A 540 2.47 -15.27 31.34
N GLY A 541 2.77 -14.53 30.28
CA GLY A 541 2.75 -13.08 30.29
C GLY A 541 2.92 -12.48 28.91
N TYR A 542 3.24 -11.20 28.87
CA TYR A 542 3.46 -10.42 27.66
C TYR A 542 4.77 -9.68 27.72
N SER A 543 5.41 -9.44 26.57
CA SER A 543 6.51 -8.49 26.49
C SER A 543 6.00 -7.03 26.61
N SER A 544 6.82 -6.17 27.19
CA SER A 544 6.45 -4.80 27.56
C SER A 544 6.20 -3.83 26.39
N LYS A 545 6.77 -4.07 25.20
CA LYS A 545 6.64 -3.16 24.04
C LYS A 545 5.96 -3.82 22.85
N SER A 546 6.39 -5.01 22.45
CA SER A 546 5.85 -5.77 21.31
C SER A 546 4.59 -6.57 21.66
N TYR A 547 4.29 -6.70 22.96
CA TYR A 547 3.16 -7.47 23.48
C TYR A 547 3.10 -8.91 22.94
N ILE A 548 4.27 -9.53 22.78
CA ILE A 548 4.42 -10.94 22.47
C ILE A 548 3.91 -11.74 23.66
N TYR A 549 2.93 -12.61 23.43
CA TYR A 549 2.38 -13.51 24.44
C TYR A 549 3.18 -14.81 24.50
N GLY A 550 3.46 -15.30 25.72
CA GLY A 550 4.17 -16.55 25.89
C GLY A 550 4.52 -16.85 27.35
N ARG A 551 5.26 -17.93 27.57
CA ARG A 551 5.88 -18.18 28.88
C ARG A 551 7.09 -17.26 29.08
N TYR A 552 7.42 -16.98 30.34
CA TYR A 552 8.57 -16.14 30.72
C TYR A 552 9.84 -16.49 29.95
N SER A 553 10.25 -17.76 29.93
CA SER A 553 11.47 -18.19 29.23
C SER A 553 11.43 -17.89 27.73
N GLN A 554 10.29 -18.12 27.08
CA GLN A 554 10.10 -17.92 25.65
C GLN A 554 10.19 -16.44 25.27
N ILE A 555 9.55 -15.58 26.07
CA ILE A 555 9.58 -14.12 25.83
C ILE A 555 11.00 -13.60 25.97
N ILE A 556 11.71 -13.97 27.04
CA ILE A 556 13.09 -13.53 27.28
C ILE A 556 14.03 -14.00 26.16
N GLU A 557 13.87 -15.23 25.64
CA GLU A 557 14.63 -15.72 24.49
C GLU A 557 14.33 -14.93 23.20
N GLN A 558 13.08 -14.53 22.99
CA GLN A 558 12.64 -13.86 21.76
C GLN A 558 12.99 -12.37 21.70
N VAL A 559 12.85 -11.65 22.82
CA VAL A 559 13.07 -10.19 22.88
C VAL A 559 14.44 -9.83 23.44
N GLY A 560 15.11 -10.76 24.13
CA GLY A 560 16.37 -10.51 24.81
C GLY A 560 16.25 -9.41 25.87
N ASP A 561 17.26 -8.55 25.93
CA ASP A 561 17.39 -7.39 26.80
C ASP A 561 16.65 -6.13 26.28
N LYS A 562 15.90 -6.24 25.18
CA LYS A 562 15.18 -5.11 24.58
C LYS A 562 13.86 -4.78 25.29
N GLU A 563 13.25 -5.76 25.94
CA GLU A 563 11.93 -5.65 26.56
C GLU A 563 11.83 -6.41 27.87
N GLU A 564 11.02 -5.89 28.79
CA GLU A 564 10.68 -6.56 30.04
C GLU A 564 9.48 -7.52 29.87
N PHE A 565 9.43 -8.54 30.70
CA PHE A 565 8.28 -9.44 30.83
C PHE A 565 7.26 -8.87 31.81
N ILE A 566 5.97 -8.98 31.48
CA ILE A 566 4.85 -8.57 32.32
C ILE A 566 3.96 -9.80 32.56
N GLU A 567 3.87 -10.25 33.80
CA GLU A 567 3.10 -11.45 34.16
C GLU A 567 1.60 -11.26 33.90
N CYS A 568 0.93 -12.30 33.38
CA CYS A 568 -0.51 -12.39 33.35
C CYS A 568 -1.03 -12.92 34.71
N VAL A 569 -1.87 -12.14 35.39
CA VAL A 569 -2.35 -12.47 36.74
C VAL A 569 -3.77 -13.06 36.76
N ASP A 570 -4.60 -12.73 35.77
CA ASP A 570 -5.98 -13.22 35.70
C ASP A 570 -6.50 -13.23 34.25
N THR A 571 -7.57 -13.98 34.00
CA THR A 571 -8.25 -14.05 32.70
C THR A 571 -9.76 -13.95 32.89
N LYS A 572 -10.42 -13.07 32.14
CA LYS A 572 -11.85 -12.77 32.26
C LYS A 572 -12.57 -12.79 30.92
N VAL A 573 -13.84 -13.14 30.97
CA VAL A 573 -14.78 -13.07 29.84
C VAL A 573 -15.57 -11.76 29.91
N SER A 574 -15.75 -11.11 28.77
CA SER A 574 -16.61 -9.94 28.60
C SER A 574 -17.51 -10.10 27.38
N LEU A 575 -18.61 -9.34 27.33
CA LEU A 575 -19.31 -9.10 26.08
C LEU A 575 -18.41 -8.31 25.12
N TYR A 576 -18.45 -8.67 23.85
CA TYR A 576 -17.85 -7.90 22.77
C TYR A 576 -18.53 -6.54 22.66
N ASN A 577 -17.74 -5.50 22.41
CA ASN A 577 -18.20 -4.15 22.23
C ASN A 577 -17.44 -3.53 21.06
N GLU A 578 -18.15 -3.09 20.03
CA GLU A 578 -17.58 -2.50 18.83
C GLU A 578 -16.73 -1.25 19.13
N PHE A 579 -17.12 -0.47 20.13
CA PHE A 579 -16.32 0.69 20.56
C PHE A 579 -15.01 0.25 21.21
N VAL A 580 -15.01 -0.85 21.97
CA VAL A 580 -13.79 -1.44 22.54
C VAL A 580 -12.93 -2.03 21.42
N ALA A 581 -13.52 -2.66 20.42
CA ALA A 581 -12.79 -3.20 19.27
C ALA A 581 -12.05 -2.11 18.50
N ARG A 582 -12.66 -0.94 18.25
CA ARG A 582 -11.98 0.21 17.60
C ARG A 582 -10.78 0.73 18.37
N ILE A 583 -10.73 0.48 19.68
CA ILE A 583 -9.68 0.92 20.60
C ILE A 583 -8.56 -0.13 20.69
N TYR A 584 -8.91 -1.42 20.65
CA TYR A 584 -7.99 -2.53 20.95
C TYR A 584 -7.63 -3.41 19.73
N ASN A 585 -8.26 -3.21 18.57
CA ASN A 585 -7.81 -3.83 17.33
C ASN A 585 -6.56 -3.10 16.84
N ASP A 586 -5.50 -3.85 16.57
CA ASP A 586 -4.18 -3.33 16.25
C ASP A 586 -4.01 -2.98 14.77
N CYS A 587 -4.84 -3.55 13.87
CA CYS A 587 -4.71 -3.37 12.42
C CYS A 587 -5.98 -3.70 11.63
N GLU A 588 -6.04 -3.28 10.35
CA GLU A 588 -7.04 -3.77 9.39
C GLU A 588 -6.59 -5.07 8.71
N THR A 589 -5.29 -5.24 8.49
CA THR A 589 -4.68 -6.48 7.99
C THR A 589 -3.41 -6.80 8.79
N TYR A 590 -3.23 -8.08 9.11
CA TYR A 590 -2.16 -8.56 9.96
C TYR A 590 -0.92 -8.95 9.16
N TYR A 591 -1.10 -9.74 8.08
CA TYR A 591 -0.01 -10.20 7.21
C TYR A 591 0.14 -9.35 5.96
N ALA A 592 -0.96 -8.86 5.39
CA ALA A 592 -0.94 -8.08 4.15
C ALA A 592 -0.78 -6.56 4.38
N PRO A 593 -0.44 -5.76 3.36
CA PRO A 593 -0.02 -6.20 2.04
C PRO A 593 1.44 -6.70 2.03
N ILE A 594 1.76 -7.64 1.15
CA ILE A 594 3.12 -8.14 0.92
C ILE A 594 3.31 -8.44 -0.58
N ILE A 595 4.52 -8.29 -1.11
CA ILE A 595 4.77 -8.60 -2.53
C ILE A 595 5.36 -9.98 -2.74
N TYR A 596 5.11 -10.53 -3.92
CA TYR A 596 5.78 -11.73 -4.45
C TYR A 596 6.05 -11.56 -5.95
N LEU A 597 6.84 -12.46 -6.53
CA LEU A 597 7.15 -12.44 -7.95
C LEU A 597 6.37 -13.53 -8.70
N SER A 598 5.93 -13.21 -9.91
CA SER A 598 5.33 -14.17 -10.84
C SER A 598 6.14 -14.25 -12.12
N VAL A 599 6.25 -15.45 -12.70
CA VAL A 599 6.87 -15.70 -14.01
C VAL A 599 5.85 -16.45 -14.86
N ASP A 600 5.53 -15.91 -16.03
CA ASP A 600 4.52 -16.47 -16.95
C ASP A 600 3.14 -16.73 -16.32
N GLY A 601 2.78 -15.93 -15.31
CA GLY A 601 1.51 -16.06 -14.58
C GLY A 601 1.54 -17.05 -13.41
N GLU A 602 2.64 -17.76 -13.22
CA GLU A 602 2.84 -18.69 -12.10
C GLU A 602 3.65 -18.04 -10.97
N PRO A 603 3.44 -18.43 -9.70
CA PRO A 603 4.28 -17.99 -8.59
C PRO A 603 5.75 -18.37 -8.81
N PHE A 604 6.67 -17.41 -8.69
CA PHE A 604 8.09 -17.68 -8.84
C PHE A 604 8.63 -18.42 -7.60
N VAL A 605 9.27 -19.58 -7.84
CA VAL A 605 9.92 -20.39 -6.80
C VAL A 605 11.42 -20.42 -7.08
N LEU A 606 12.21 -20.12 -6.05
CA LEU A 606 13.67 -20.17 -6.11
C LEU A 606 14.15 -21.61 -6.31
N PRO A 607 15.37 -21.82 -6.87
CA PRO A 607 15.89 -23.17 -7.14
C PRO A 607 15.98 -24.11 -5.93
N ASN A 608 15.99 -23.55 -4.71
CA ASN A 608 15.98 -24.28 -3.45
C ASN A 608 14.56 -24.62 -2.93
N GLY A 609 13.51 -24.44 -3.75
CA GLY A 609 12.13 -24.77 -3.39
C GLY A 609 11.43 -23.71 -2.52
N ILE A 610 11.97 -22.49 -2.47
CA ILE A 610 11.46 -21.41 -1.65
C ILE A 610 10.59 -20.47 -2.48
N PHE A 611 9.43 -20.11 -1.96
CA PHE A 611 8.60 -19.03 -2.48
C PHE A 611 8.95 -17.71 -1.74
N PRO A 612 9.67 -16.78 -2.38
CA PRO A 612 10.10 -15.56 -1.72
C PRO A 612 8.98 -14.51 -1.72
N MET A 613 8.78 -13.89 -0.56
CA MET A 613 7.90 -12.72 -0.39
C MET A 613 8.68 -11.58 0.26
N LEU A 614 8.32 -10.33 -0.04
CA LEU A 614 8.99 -9.15 0.53
C LEU A 614 8.00 -8.18 1.14
N THR A 615 8.31 -7.72 2.36
CA THR A 615 7.52 -6.71 3.05
C THR A 615 7.73 -5.32 2.45
N ASN A 616 8.89 -5.06 1.83
CA ASN A 616 9.22 -3.78 1.21
C ASN A 616 9.61 -3.97 -0.28
N PRO A 617 8.74 -3.57 -1.24
CA PRO A 617 9.02 -3.70 -2.67
C PRO A 617 10.25 -2.89 -3.09
N PHE A 618 10.57 -1.80 -2.40
CA PHE A 618 11.71 -0.94 -2.74
C PHE A 618 13.07 -1.55 -2.39
N GLU A 619 13.09 -2.68 -1.71
CA GLU A 619 14.32 -3.44 -1.47
C GLU A 619 14.50 -4.58 -2.47
N LEU A 620 13.55 -4.83 -3.37
CA LEU A 620 13.59 -5.95 -4.32
C LEU A 620 14.95 -6.10 -5.06
N PRO A 621 15.61 -5.03 -5.57
CA PRO A 621 16.91 -5.18 -6.24
C PRO A 621 18.01 -5.79 -5.35
N LYS A 622 18.01 -5.46 -4.06
CA LYS A 622 18.95 -6.01 -3.07
C LYS A 622 18.69 -7.50 -2.86
N TYR A 623 17.43 -7.93 -2.86
CA TYR A 623 17.05 -9.33 -2.74
C TYR A 623 17.37 -10.14 -4.00
N ILE A 624 17.00 -9.65 -5.18
CA ILE A 624 17.33 -10.31 -6.46
C ILE A 624 18.83 -10.54 -6.59
N LYS A 625 19.65 -9.51 -6.31
CA LYS A 625 21.12 -9.62 -6.35
C LYS A 625 21.68 -10.65 -5.36
N ASN A 626 21.00 -10.88 -4.23
CA ASN A 626 21.38 -11.95 -3.32
C ASN A 626 20.97 -13.32 -3.88
N TRP A 627 19.76 -13.44 -4.40
CA TRP A 627 19.23 -14.70 -4.90
C TRP A 627 20.02 -15.23 -6.10
N GLU A 628 20.42 -14.37 -7.04
CA GLU A 628 21.25 -14.75 -8.19
C GLU A 628 22.60 -15.38 -7.82
N LYS A 629 23.10 -15.17 -6.58
CA LYS A 629 24.30 -15.84 -6.08
C LYS A 629 24.15 -17.35 -5.92
N MET A 630 22.92 -17.85 -5.92
CA MET A 630 22.60 -19.29 -5.95
C MET A 630 22.77 -19.90 -7.36
N VAL A 631 23.47 -19.22 -8.26
CA VAL A 631 23.84 -19.70 -9.61
C VAL A 631 22.62 -19.86 -10.52
N PHE A 632 21.74 -18.85 -10.52
CA PHE A 632 20.67 -18.71 -11.51
C PHE A 632 20.56 -17.24 -11.96
N SER A 633 20.00 -17.03 -13.15
CA SER A 633 19.64 -15.69 -13.66
C SER A 633 18.16 -15.45 -13.42
N MET A 634 17.80 -14.27 -12.91
CA MET A 634 16.39 -13.94 -12.72
C MET A 634 15.64 -13.93 -14.07
N PRO A 635 14.59 -14.74 -14.26
CA PRO A 635 13.76 -14.69 -15.46
C PRO A 635 12.99 -13.37 -15.56
N ASP A 636 12.30 -13.13 -16.68
CA ASP A 636 11.36 -12.02 -16.75
C ASP A 636 10.20 -12.26 -15.77
N TYR A 637 9.87 -11.26 -14.96
CA TYR A 637 8.99 -11.42 -13.82
C TYR A 637 8.01 -10.25 -13.71
N GLU A 638 6.92 -10.48 -12.98
CA GLU A 638 5.97 -9.46 -12.55
C GLU A 638 6.01 -9.32 -11.03
N VAL A 639 5.75 -8.11 -10.52
CA VAL A 639 5.63 -7.86 -9.09
C VAL A 639 4.16 -7.83 -8.70
N CYS A 640 3.73 -8.87 -7.99
CA CYS A 640 2.35 -9.03 -7.53
C CYS A 640 2.20 -8.61 -6.06
N ILE A 641 1.01 -8.14 -5.69
CA ILE A 641 0.66 -7.77 -4.31
C ILE A 641 -0.36 -8.77 -3.79
N ILE A 642 -0.09 -9.39 -2.64
CA ILE A 642 -1.11 -10.03 -1.81
C ILE A 642 -1.80 -8.92 -1.02
N LYS A 643 -3.10 -8.72 -1.25
CA LYS A 643 -3.80 -7.49 -0.85
C LYS A 643 -4.41 -7.56 0.54
N ASP A 644 -4.82 -8.75 0.97
CA ASP A 644 -5.49 -8.99 2.24
C ASP A 644 -5.08 -10.34 2.86
N ASP A 645 -5.46 -10.54 4.13
CA ASP A 645 -5.06 -11.71 4.91
C ASP A 645 -5.72 -13.01 4.43
N ASN A 646 -6.90 -12.94 3.81
CA ASN A 646 -7.57 -14.14 3.30
C ASN A 646 -6.87 -14.65 2.05
N GLU A 647 -6.51 -13.75 1.13
CA GLU A 647 -5.66 -14.07 -0.01
C GLU A 647 -4.30 -14.62 0.47
N PHE A 648 -3.71 -14.01 1.50
CA PHE A 648 -2.46 -14.48 2.10
C PHE A 648 -2.58 -15.92 2.59
N ILE A 649 -3.54 -16.20 3.47
CA ILE A 649 -3.73 -17.53 4.06
C ILE A 649 -3.96 -18.60 3.00
N LEU A 650 -4.87 -18.36 2.05
CA LEU A 650 -5.17 -19.32 0.99
C LEU A 650 -3.94 -19.65 0.14
N LYS A 651 -3.13 -18.65 -0.20
CA LYS A 651 -1.87 -18.86 -0.93
C LYS A 651 -0.87 -19.65 -0.10
N MET A 652 -0.71 -19.34 1.18
CA MET A 652 0.22 -20.06 2.06
C MET A 652 -0.18 -21.52 2.24
N ILE A 653 -1.47 -21.80 2.44
CA ILE A 653 -2.01 -23.17 2.49
C ILE A 653 -1.65 -23.92 1.21
N SER A 654 -1.91 -23.30 0.05
CA SER A 654 -1.63 -23.90 -1.25
C SER A 654 -0.13 -24.21 -1.45
N LEU A 655 0.75 -23.25 -1.16
CA LEU A 655 2.20 -23.42 -1.34
C LEU A 655 2.75 -24.55 -0.46
N ILE A 656 2.43 -24.50 0.83
CA ILE A 656 2.95 -25.45 1.81
C ILE A 656 2.41 -26.86 1.56
N THR A 657 1.13 -27.00 1.21
CA THR A 657 0.55 -28.31 0.83
C THR A 657 1.26 -28.90 -0.39
N ASN A 658 1.76 -28.05 -1.28
CA ASN A 658 2.57 -28.45 -2.44
C ASN A 658 4.08 -28.56 -2.14
N GLN A 659 4.48 -28.58 -0.86
CA GLN A 659 5.88 -28.69 -0.40
C GLN A 659 6.79 -27.53 -0.85
N ILE A 660 6.20 -26.37 -1.13
CA ILE A 660 6.93 -25.13 -1.42
C ILE A 660 6.97 -24.32 -0.13
N LEU A 661 8.17 -23.95 0.33
CA LEU A 661 8.34 -23.22 1.59
C LEU A 661 8.21 -21.70 1.35
N PRO A 662 7.19 -21.02 1.89
CA PRO A 662 7.12 -19.57 1.84
C PRO A 662 8.13 -18.95 2.82
N VAL A 663 8.89 -17.97 2.33
CA VAL A 663 9.85 -17.21 3.15
C VAL A 663 9.68 -15.72 2.91
N VAL A 664 9.57 -14.96 4.00
CA VAL A 664 9.48 -13.50 3.96
C VAL A 664 10.85 -12.87 4.22
N ASP A 665 11.22 -11.89 3.39
CA ASP A 665 12.45 -11.11 3.51
C ASP A 665 13.72 -11.99 3.58
N GLY A 666 13.71 -13.10 2.83
CA GLY A 666 14.75 -14.13 2.81
C GLY A 666 16.05 -13.76 2.09
N MET A 667 17.18 -14.00 2.75
CA MET A 667 18.54 -13.88 2.21
C MET A 667 19.26 -15.22 2.31
N PHE A 668 19.94 -15.62 1.25
CA PHE A 668 20.53 -16.95 1.11
C PHE A 668 22.04 -16.89 0.89
N GLY A 669 22.73 -17.93 1.36
CA GLY A 669 24.10 -18.23 0.99
C GLY A 669 24.17 -18.75 -0.44
N ALA A 670 25.38 -18.78 -1.01
CA ALA A 670 25.60 -19.35 -2.35
C ALA A 670 25.27 -20.86 -2.41
N ASP A 671 25.25 -21.53 -1.26
CA ASP A 671 24.84 -22.92 -1.09
C ASP A 671 23.31 -23.10 -0.96
N GLY A 672 22.53 -22.02 -1.10
CA GLY A 672 21.07 -22.03 -1.01
C GLY A 672 20.52 -22.06 0.42
N ARG A 673 21.38 -22.07 1.44
CA ARG A 673 20.92 -22.03 2.84
C ARG A 673 20.44 -20.65 3.23
N MET A 674 19.34 -20.58 3.96
CA MET A 674 18.85 -19.30 4.47
C MET A 674 19.77 -18.77 5.57
N LEU A 675 20.21 -17.51 5.40
CA LEU A 675 21.04 -16.78 6.36
C LEU A 675 20.21 -15.81 7.21
N ARG A 676 19.10 -15.30 6.66
CA ARG A 676 18.16 -14.38 7.31
C ARG A 676 16.81 -14.48 6.62
N GLY A 677 15.73 -14.26 7.35
CA GLY A 677 14.37 -14.26 6.82
C GLY A 677 13.40 -14.91 7.78
N ILE A 678 12.12 -14.92 7.44
CA ILE A 678 11.07 -15.54 8.28
C ILE A 678 10.55 -16.78 7.55
N HIS A 679 10.64 -17.94 8.19
CA HIS A 679 10.03 -19.17 7.68
C HIS A 679 8.56 -19.18 8.04
N MET A 680 7.70 -19.44 7.06
CA MET A 680 6.26 -19.54 7.25
C MET A 680 5.85 -21.01 7.32
N HIS A 681 5.07 -21.37 8.33
CA HIS A 681 4.57 -22.73 8.55
C HIS A 681 3.06 -22.69 8.84
N LEU A 682 2.34 -23.77 8.50
CA LEU A 682 0.93 -23.91 8.90
C LEU A 682 0.85 -24.51 10.30
N MET A 683 -0.22 -24.17 11.02
CA MET A 683 -0.39 -24.60 12.41
C MET A 683 -0.42 -26.12 12.58
N TRP A 684 -1.05 -26.85 11.63
CA TRP A 684 -1.13 -28.31 11.70
C TRP A 684 0.20 -29.02 11.41
N GLU A 685 1.09 -28.45 10.59
CA GLU A 685 2.42 -29.05 10.32
C GLU A 685 3.23 -29.15 11.61
N ILE A 686 3.17 -28.10 12.42
CA ILE A 686 3.83 -28.05 13.73
C ILE A 686 3.18 -29.06 14.68
N GLN A 687 1.85 -29.15 14.71
CA GLN A 687 1.13 -30.12 15.55
C GLN A 687 1.47 -31.58 15.19
N GLU A 688 1.61 -31.90 13.91
CA GLU A 688 2.06 -33.22 13.46
C GLU A 688 3.51 -33.50 13.84
N GLU A 689 4.42 -32.52 13.70
CA GLU A 689 5.82 -32.68 14.12
C GLU A 689 5.95 -32.91 15.62
N TYR A 690 5.19 -32.17 16.44
CA TYR A 690 5.13 -32.39 17.88
C TYR A 690 4.59 -33.79 18.20
N SER A 691 3.54 -34.23 17.51
CA SER A 691 2.95 -35.57 17.70
C SER A 691 3.97 -36.68 17.36
N ARG A 692 4.68 -36.57 16.22
CA ARG A 692 5.74 -37.52 15.83
C ARG A 692 6.93 -37.49 16.78
N ARG A 693 7.31 -36.32 17.33
CA ARG A 693 8.37 -36.23 18.35
C ARG A 693 7.95 -36.87 19.67
N SER A 694 6.69 -36.70 20.11
CA SER A 694 6.19 -37.38 21.31
C SER A 694 6.08 -38.91 21.15
N GLU A 695 5.81 -39.42 19.95
CA GLU A 695 5.86 -40.86 19.63
C GLU A 695 7.29 -41.41 19.59
N ASN A 696 8.26 -40.60 19.15
CA ASN A 696 9.68 -40.99 19.15
C ASN A 696 10.32 -40.95 20.55
N VAL A 697 9.84 -40.09 21.46
CA VAL A 697 10.30 -40.08 22.86
C VAL A 697 9.79 -41.31 23.61
N THR A 698 8.52 -41.70 23.40
CA THR A 698 7.93 -42.91 24.00
C THR A 698 8.57 -44.20 23.50
N THR A 699 8.99 -44.28 22.24
CA THR A 699 9.75 -45.44 21.71
C THR A 699 11.22 -45.45 22.16
N SER A 700 11.82 -44.31 22.52
CA SER A 700 13.19 -44.26 23.06
C SER A 700 13.29 -44.61 24.56
N GLU A 701 12.24 -44.36 25.35
CA GLU A 701 12.17 -44.76 26.77
C GLU A 701 11.87 -46.26 26.95
N GLU A 702 11.24 -46.92 25.96
CA GLU A 702 11.03 -48.38 25.97
C GLU A 702 12.29 -49.20 25.60
N ILE A 703 13.35 -48.57 25.09
CA ILE A 703 14.59 -49.27 24.68
C ILE A 703 15.69 -49.22 25.77
N THR A 704 15.53 -48.44 26.84
CA THR A 704 16.52 -48.33 27.94
C THR A 704 16.16 -49.04 29.25
N THR A 705 15.11 -49.86 29.27
CA THR A 705 14.74 -50.68 30.46
C THR A 705 14.76 -52.20 30.21
N SER A 706 15.49 -52.67 29.19
CA SER A 706 15.72 -54.09 28.95
C SER A 706 17.17 -54.58 29.15
N ASP A 707 18.07 -53.74 29.69
CA ASP A 707 19.40 -54.19 30.16
C ASP A 707 19.85 -53.38 31.40
N LEU A 708 19.28 -53.70 32.57
CA LEU A 708 19.94 -53.86 33.90
C LEU A 708 18.94 -54.05 35.04
#